data_AF-A0A2W4QGV9-F1
#
_entry.id   AF-A0A2W4QGV9-F1
#
_cell.length_a   1.000
_cell.length_b   1.000
_cell.length_c   1.000
_cell.angle_alpha   90.00
_cell.angle_beta   90.00
_cell.angle_gamma   90.00
#
_symmetry.space_group_name_H-M   'P 1'
#
loop_
_entity.id
_entity.type
_entity.pdbx_description
1 polymer ?
#
loop_
_entity_poly.entity_id
_entity_poly.type
_entity_poly.pdbx_seq_one_letter_code
_entity_poly.pdbx_strand_id
1 'polypeptide(L)'
;MRNAILNRPTHRQALLLMALLAAALPAHTDEGRKLALVIANSRYQAIGSLKNPLADAQAVAVRLKQAGFELLRPVHRDDVQADLSLAEMLQADEDLHNKAMGAQMVLLYYAGHGMQIDNESYLVPVDLPGIQQQRLQSAAGMDLLKRNLVGLDKLITGLDQQAQVAIAVFDACREIPELEKTSRAVFGNVSPFRGLARPKSEGRHRLLAYSASVGELAKDGQGEEHSPYTQAWLNEFDRHTDKDINAFFIDVSAQMTNDKGQHPEVVISGIHSATYYLAQAPETTPPPVVPKPAQPDPLTVELSVWDSVKNSDNPADFEEYLRQYPQGRFAVLAKNKIKHLQQIAADLDRPHTNPPPTSPKPNSDLADFGIDMVRIPAGEFWMGSDDSDKDAEADEKPKHKVKVRAFNLAKYEVTRGQYAAFVKDTGHTSGPSCWTYNNGSWGEQSGADWRKPGFDQNDKHPTVCISLTDALAYIEWLNGKTGQVFRLPTEAEWEYAARAGTTTTRYWGDNPDDACQYANVADQTTKRDVPGWSSSWTIHNCTDGYAYTAPVGSFKPNDFQLYDMLGNAWEWTCSAYQDKYSGGEKKCLSNNDATDRRAVRGGSWFREPQALRSAARYGFDPTTRGGSSGFRLAQD
;
A
#
# COMPACT_ATOMS: atom_id res chain seq x y z
N MET A 1 -17.54 19.05 95.85
CA MET A 1 -16.22 18.71 95.30
C MET A 1 -16.43 17.67 94.21
N ARG A 2 -15.97 17.94 92.97
CA ARG A 2 -15.50 16.99 91.93
C ARG A 2 -16.46 15.85 91.52
N ASN A 3 -16.53 15.37 90.28
CA ASN A 3 -16.16 15.76 88.93
C ASN A 3 -16.86 14.71 88.04
N ALA A 4 -17.18 15.08 86.81
CA ALA A 4 -17.81 14.24 85.79
C ALA A 4 -17.04 12.95 85.46
N ILE A 5 -17.75 11.86 85.11
CA ILE A 5 -17.31 10.86 84.12
C ILE A 5 -18.53 10.39 83.31
N LEU A 6 -18.79 11.08 82.21
CA LEU A 6 -19.59 10.57 81.09
C LEU A 6 -18.69 9.62 80.30
N ASN A 7 -19.09 8.35 80.25
CA ASN A 7 -18.43 7.28 79.50
C ASN A 7 -18.52 7.58 78.00
N ARG A 8 -17.41 8.04 77.40
CA ARG A 8 -17.26 8.13 75.94
C ARG A 8 -17.01 6.72 75.38
N PRO A 9 -17.67 6.31 74.28
CA PRO A 9 -17.25 5.12 73.56
C PRO A 9 -15.86 5.35 72.96
N THR A 10 -15.04 4.32 73.03
CA THR A 10 -13.63 4.31 72.68
C THR A 10 -13.41 4.57 71.18
N HIS A 11 -12.38 5.36 70.88
CA HIS A 11 -11.94 5.79 69.54
C HIS A 11 -11.70 4.67 68.51
N ARG A 12 -11.82 3.38 68.86
CA ARG A 12 -11.59 2.26 67.94
C ARG A 12 -12.81 1.82 67.13
N GLN A 13 -14.03 2.15 67.55
CA GLN A 13 -15.24 1.75 66.80
C GLN A 13 -15.77 2.83 65.83
N ALA A 14 -15.43 4.10 66.03
CA ALA A 14 -15.76 5.17 65.08
C ALA A 14 -14.82 5.20 63.85
N LEU A 15 -13.59 4.69 63.98
CA LEU A 15 -12.61 4.63 62.89
C LEU A 15 -12.87 3.47 61.92
N LEU A 16 -13.54 2.40 62.35
CA LEU A 16 -13.92 1.28 61.48
C LEU A 16 -15.19 1.53 60.66
N LEU A 17 -16.11 2.40 61.12
CA LEU A 17 -17.26 2.83 60.30
C LEU A 17 -16.94 3.99 59.34
N MET A 18 -15.93 4.83 59.62
CA MET A 18 -15.44 5.81 58.63
C MET A 18 -14.51 5.20 57.58
N ALA A 19 -13.80 4.10 57.89
CA ALA A 19 -12.97 3.40 56.91
C ALA A 19 -13.79 2.54 55.91
N LEU A 20 -15.04 2.22 56.22
CA LEU A 20 -15.95 1.49 55.33
C LEU A 20 -16.94 2.39 54.56
N LEU A 21 -17.00 3.69 54.85
CA LEU A 21 -17.73 4.68 54.05
C LEU A 21 -16.84 5.56 53.15
N ALA A 22 -15.52 5.41 53.19
CA ALA A 22 -14.58 6.08 52.30
C ALA A 22 -14.17 5.24 51.07
N ALA A 23 -14.74 4.04 50.90
CA ALA A 23 -14.44 3.12 49.79
C ALA A 23 -15.53 3.07 48.70
N ALA A 24 -16.37 4.11 48.62
CA ALA A 24 -17.32 4.30 47.53
C ALA A 24 -17.37 5.78 47.08
N LEU A 25 -16.20 6.43 47.05
CA LEU A 25 -16.03 7.45 46.02
C LEU A 25 -16.09 6.68 44.69
N PRO A 26 -16.87 7.12 43.69
CA PRO A 26 -16.66 6.61 42.37
C PRO A 26 -15.16 6.83 42.10
N ALA A 27 -14.42 5.75 41.84
CA ALA A 27 -13.21 5.92 41.06
C ALA A 27 -13.67 6.76 39.87
N HIS A 28 -13.15 7.98 39.74
CA HIS A 28 -13.33 8.71 38.50
C HIS A 28 -12.69 7.82 37.45
N THR A 29 -13.52 7.02 36.79
CA THR A 29 -13.19 6.33 35.57
C THR A 29 -12.82 7.45 34.61
N ASP A 30 -11.55 7.48 34.26
CA ASP A 30 -10.84 8.47 33.43
C ASP A 30 -11.35 8.39 31.98
N GLU A 31 -12.66 8.57 31.78
CA GLU A 31 -13.30 8.49 30.47
C GLU A 31 -12.91 9.73 29.66
N GLY A 32 -12.08 9.52 28.63
CA GLY A 32 -11.88 10.47 27.55
C GLY A 32 -10.64 11.36 27.62
N ARG A 33 -9.60 11.00 28.41
CA ARG A 33 -8.38 11.81 28.50
C ARG A 33 -7.68 11.93 27.14
N LYS A 34 -7.51 13.16 26.64
CA LYS A 34 -6.81 13.48 25.38
C LYS A 34 -5.49 14.18 25.69
N LEU A 35 -4.39 13.71 25.09
CA LEU A 35 -3.05 14.26 25.27
C LEU A 35 -2.48 14.71 23.94
N ALA A 36 -1.73 15.81 23.93
CA ALA A 36 -0.98 16.18 22.75
C ALA A 36 0.44 16.64 23.04
N LEU A 37 1.37 16.25 22.17
CA LEU A 37 2.72 16.76 22.09
C LEU A 37 2.83 17.60 20.81
N VAL A 38 3.12 18.89 20.97
CA VAL A 38 3.24 19.84 19.85
C VAL A 38 4.69 20.35 19.81
N ILE A 39 5.42 19.96 18.76
CA ILE A 39 6.84 20.29 18.58
C ILE A 39 6.99 21.24 17.38
N ALA A 40 7.81 22.28 17.56
CA ALA A 40 8.17 23.23 16.51
C ALA A 40 9.68 23.44 16.44
N ASN A 41 10.34 22.87 15.45
CA ASN A 41 11.77 23.11 15.23
C ASN A 41 11.97 24.11 14.09
N SER A 42 12.40 25.33 14.45
CA SER A 42 12.57 26.45 13.52
C SER A 42 14.03 26.87 13.37
N ARG A 43 14.85 26.82 14.42
CA ARG A 43 16.21 27.40 14.44
C ARG A 43 17.30 26.33 14.50
N TYR A 44 17.61 25.72 13.36
CA TYR A 44 18.64 24.68 13.29
C TYR A 44 20.05 25.28 13.26
N GLN A 45 20.96 24.68 14.02
CA GLN A 45 22.34 25.15 14.10
C GLN A 45 23.11 24.93 12.78
N ALA A 46 22.83 23.83 12.07
CA ALA A 46 23.61 23.40 10.91
C ALA A 46 22.90 23.56 9.55
N ILE A 47 21.57 23.69 9.51
CA ILE A 47 20.77 23.60 8.27
C ILE A 47 19.82 24.80 8.07
N GLY A 48 20.13 25.93 8.70
CA GLY A 48 19.36 27.17 8.54
C GLY A 48 18.09 27.23 9.41
N SER A 49 17.19 28.14 9.08
CA SER A 49 15.99 28.40 9.88
C SER A 49 14.72 28.35 9.05
N LEU A 50 13.67 27.73 9.58
CA LEU A 50 12.31 27.77 9.05
C LEU A 50 11.52 28.90 9.70
N LYS A 51 10.64 29.56 8.92
CA LYS A 51 9.89 30.74 9.37
C LYS A 51 8.60 30.40 10.13
N ASN A 52 7.85 29.41 9.65
CA ASN A 52 6.47 29.16 10.08
C ASN A 52 6.29 28.12 11.21
N PRO A 53 7.20 27.15 11.48
CA PRO A 53 6.88 26.04 12.40
C PRO A 53 6.41 26.48 13.79
N LEU A 54 6.99 27.55 14.35
CA LEU A 54 6.55 28.08 15.64
C LEU A 54 5.13 28.62 15.59
N ALA A 55 4.79 29.42 14.57
CA ALA A 55 3.46 29.99 14.39
C ALA A 55 2.42 28.89 14.15
N ASP A 56 2.77 27.91 13.31
CA ASP A 56 1.93 26.76 12.99
C ASP A 56 1.59 25.93 14.23
N ALA A 57 2.64 25.54 14.98
CA ALA A 57 2.48 24.79 16.20
C ALA A 57 1.70 25.54 17.28
N GLN A 58 1.90 26.86 17.42
CA GLN A 58 1.14 27.68 18.36
C GLN A 58 -0.35 27.70 18.02
N ALA A 59 -0.69 27.88 16.74
CA ALA A 59 -2.08 27.88 16.29
C ALA A 59 -2.76 26.53 16.54
N VAL A 60 -2.09 25.42 16.20
CA VAL A 60 -2.58 24.07 16.46
C VAL A 60 -2.71 23.80 17.96
N ALA A 61 -1.73 24.18 18.78
CA ALA A 61 -1.78 24.02 20.24
C ALA A 61 -2.98 24.75 20.87
N VAL A 62 -3.31 25.95 20.39
CA VAL A 62 -4.51 26.68 20.83
C VAL A 62 -5.78 25.90 20.52
N ARG A 63 -5.92 25.35 19.31
CA ARG A 63 -7.10 24.55 18.91
C ARG A 63 -7.19 23.24 19.67
N LEU A 64 -6.07 22.53 19.87
CA LEU A 64 -6.04 21.30 20.66
C LEU A 64 -6.47 21.54 22.11
N LYS A 65 -6.04 22.64 22.72
CA LYS A 65 -6.57 23.04 24.04
C LYS A 65 -8.06 23.31 24.04
N GLN A 66 -8.57 24.01 23.02
CA GLN A 66 -10.01 24.25 22.86
C GLN A 66 -10.78 22.93 22.69
N ALA A 67 -10.16 21.92 22.08
CA ALA A 67 -10.65 20.56 21.93
C ALA A 67 -10.52 19.68 23.19
N GLY A 68 -9.97 20.22 24.29
CA GLY A 68 -9.83 19.51 25.57
C GLY A 68 -8.59 18.63 25.68
N PHE A 69 -7.58 18.81 24.82
CA PHE A 69 -6.30 18.13 24.99
C PHE A 69 -5.48 18.73 26.12
N GLU A 70 -4.93 17.88 26.98
CA GLU A 70 -3.82 18.24 27.86
C GLU A 70 -2.53 18.28 27.01
N LEU A 71 -1.92 19.46 26.91
CA LEU A 71 -0.66 19.62 26.19
C LEU A 71 0.53 19.24 27.08
N LEU A 72 1.45 18.45 26.54
CA LEU A 72 2.71 18.12 27.18
C LEU A 72 3.67 19.29 27.11
N ARG A 73 3.78 19.99 28.24
CA ARG A 73 4.69 21.11 28.43
C ARG A 73 6.08 20.63 28.85
N PRO A 74 7.15 21.30 28.42
CA PRO A 74 8.46 21.09 28.99
C PRO A 74 8.53 21.78 30.36
N VAL A 75 9.53 21.41 31.17
CA VAL A 75 9.77 21.98 32.51
C VAL A 75 9.97 23.51 32.49
N HIS A 76 10.27 24.10 31.32
CA HIS A 76 10.74 25.49 31.19
C HIS A 76 10.11 26.34 30.06
N ARG A 77 9.09 25.89 29.32
CA ARG A 77 8.44 26.69 28.26
C ARG A 77 6.92 26.66 28.31
N ASP A 78 6.31 27.60 27.61
CA ASP A 78 4.88 27.66 27.32
C ASP A 78 4.41 26.44 26.47
N ASP A 79 3.14 26.42 26.11
CA ASP A 79 2.37 25.28 25.57
C ASP A 79 2.89 24.54 24.33
N VAL A 80 3.97 25.00 23.69
CA VAL A 80 4.62 24.41 22.52
C VAL A 80 6.09 24.11 22.82
N GLN A 81 6.55 22.94 22.42
CA GLN A 81 7.96 22.54 22.55
C GLN A 81 8.77 23.02 21.35
N ALA A 82 9.41 24.19 21.49
CA ALA A 82 10.10 24.86 20.39
C ALA A 82 11.62 24.68 20.42
N ASP A 83 12.20 24.44 19.23
CA ASP A 83 13.62 24.32 18.95
C ASP A 83 14.33 23.28 19.84
N LEU A 84 13.81 22.05 19.82
CA LEU A 84 14.31 20.98 20.67
C LEU A 84 15.61 20.36 20.14
N SER A 85 16.59 20.21 21.03
CA SER A 85 17.76 19.35 20.83
C SER A 85 17.38 17.88 20.76
N LEU A 86 18.30 17.02 20.31
CA LEU A 86 18.09 15.57 20.28
C LEU A 86 17.71 15.02 21.66
N ALA A 87 18.42 15.45 22.69
CA ALA A 87 18.16 15.03 24.07
C ALA A 87 16.76 15.47 24.53
N GLU A 88 16.35 16.70 24.21
CA GLU A 88 15.02 17.20 24.56
C GLU A 88 13.90 16.52 23.75
N MET A 89 14.12 16.21 22.47
CA MET A 89 13.13 15.46 21.66
C MET A 89 12.95 14.05 22.19
N LEU A 90 14.04 13.36 22.56
CA LEU A 90 13.96 12.03 23.16
C LEU A 90 13.30 12.07 24.55
N GLN A 91 13.55 13.11 25.34
CA GLN A 91 12.86 13.30 26.62
C GLN A 91 11.37 13.57 26.42
N ALA A 92 11.00 14.41 25.44
CA ALA A 92 9.61 14.71 25.12
C ALA A 92 8.86 13.46 24.63
N ASP A 93 9.54 12.61 23.86
CA ASP A 93 9.04 11.30 23.45
C ASP A 93 8.81 10.38 24.65
N GLU A 94 9.79 10.26 25.55
CA GLU A 94 9.66 9.47 26.78
C GLU A 94 8.52 9.97 27.68
N ASP A 95 8.41 11.29 27.86
CA ASP A 95 7.35 11.92 28.64
C ASP A 95 5.97 11.66 28.03
N LEU A 96 5.87 11.69 26.69
CA LEU A 96 4.66 11.36 25.95
C LEU A 96 4.26 9.91 26.16
N HIS A 97 5.18 8.97 26.02
CA HIS A 97 4.92 7.56 26.25
C HIS A 97 4.46 7.28 27.68
N ASN A 98 5.14 7.85 28.67
CA ASN A 98 4.82 7.67 30.08
C ASN A 98 3.45 8.25 30.44
N LYS A 99 3.10 9.42 29.88
CA LYS A 99 1.81 10.05 30.14
C LYS A 99 0.68 9.50 29.30
N ALA A 100 0.94 8.94 28.12
CA ALA A 100 -0.08 8.42 27.21
C ALA A 100 -0.79 7.17 27.73
N MET A 101 -0.23 6.45 28.71
CA MET A 101 -0.82 5.26 29.31
C MET A 101 -2.30 5.48 29.69
N GLY A 102 -3.20 4.75 29.02
CA GLY A 102 -4.64 4.78 29.28
C GLY A 102 -5.38 6.00 28.73
N ALA A 103 -4.72 6.86 27.96
CA ALA A 103 -5.38 7.98 27.29
C ALA A 103 -6.35 7.47 26.20
N GLN A 104 -7.46 8.18 26.02
CA GLN A 104 -8.37 7.93 24.88
C GLN A 104 -7.68 8.30 23.57
N MET A 105 -7.00 9.45 23.55
CA MET A 105 -6.37 9.96 22.35
C MET A 105 -5.02 10.55 22.69
N VAL A 106 -4.02 10.22 21.90
CA VAL A 106 -2.73 10.90 21.90
C VAL A 106 -2.49 11.51 20.53
N LEU A 107 -2.12 12.78 20.47
CA LEU A 107 -1.83 13.49 19.22
C LEU A 107 -0.42 14.08 19.25
N LEU A 108 0.44 13.62 18.35
CA LEU A 108 1.70 14.27 18.04
C LEU A 108 1.50 15.24 16.88
N TYR A 109 1.91 16.49 17.06
CA TYR A 109 2.03 17.45 15.98
C TYR A 109 3.50 17.88 15.88
N TYR A 110 4.11 17.72 14.72
CA TYR A 110 5.47 18.15 14.47
C TYR A 110 5.53 19.08 13.26
N ALA A 111 6.07 20.28 13.48
CA ALA A 111 6.45 21.20 12.42
C ALA A 111 7.98 21.41 12.41
N GLY A 112 8.63 21.20 11.26
CA GLY A 112 10.09 21.26 11.16
C GLY A 112 10.67 20.57 9.91
N HIS A 113 11.91 20.10 9.99
CA HIS A 113 12.54 19.31 8.93
C HIS A 113 12.40 17.82 9.22
N GLY A 114 12.07 17.06 8.17
CA GLY A 114 12.15 15.60 8.20
C GLY A 114 13.10 15.08 7.12
N MET A 115 13.74 13.96 7.37
CA MET A 115 14.62 13.30 6.40
C MET A 115 14.40 11.80 6.37
N GLN A 116 14.64 11.19 5.22
CA GLN A 116 14.63 9.76 5.00
C GLN A 116 16.04 9.30 4.64
N ILE A 117 16.50 8.24 5.32
CA ILE A 117 17.79 7.58 5.08
C ILE A 117 17.51 6.08 5.00
N ASP A 118 17.93 5.41 3.93
CA ASP A 118 17.74 3.96 3.72
C ASP A 118 16.30 3.47 3.94
N ASN A 119 15.34 4.20 3.39
CA ASN A 119 13.91 3.94 3.56
C ASN A 119 13.39 4.02 5.01
N GLU A 120 14.08 4.73 5.90
CA GLU A 120 13.62 5.03 7.26
C GLU A 120 13.47 6.53 7.44
N SER A 121 12.39 6.95 8.09
CA SER A 121 12.03 8.35 8.32
C SER A 121 12.54 8.85 9.65
N TYR A 122 13.03 10.09 9.66
CA TYR A 122 13.66 10.72 10.81
C TYR A 122 13.21 12.17 10.95
N LEU A 123 12.89 12.59 12.17
CA LEU A 123 12.71 14.00 12.53
C LEU A 123 14.06 14.61 12.87
N VAL A 124 14.24 15.89 12.51
CA VAL A 124 15.53 16.58 12.67
C VAL A 124 15.55 17.44 13.94
N PRO A 125 16.47 17.20 14.88
CA PRO A 125 16.70 18.08 16.03
C PRO A 125 17.45 19.36 15.65
N VAL A 126 17.31 20.43 16.43
CA VAL A 126 17.96 21.72 16.11
C VAL A 126 19.47 21.71 16.31
N ASP A 127 19.98 20.81 17.14
CA ASP A 127 21.40 20.64 17.45
C ASP A 127 22.09 19.58 16.59
N LEU A 128 21.46 19.17 15.47
CA LEU A 128 22.07 18.28 14.50
C LEU A 128 23.47 18.82 14.12
N PRO A 129 24.56 18.07 14.39
CA PRO A 129 25.90 18.54 14.09
C PRO A 129 26.11 18.71 12.58
N GLY A 130 26.99 19.64 12.20
CA GLY A 130 27.33 19.88 10.81
C GLY A 130 27.76 18.61 10.07
N ILE A 131 27.20 18.41 8.89
CA ILE A 131 27.37 17.17 8.12
C ILE A 131 28.53 17.32 7.15
N GLN A 132 29.64 16.64 7.45
CA GLN A 132 30.85 16.67 6.62
C GLN A 132 30.72 15.69 5.44
N GLN A 133 31.01 16.17 4.22
CA GLN A 133 30.94 15.39 2.97
C GLN A 133 31.67 14.04 3.06
N GLN A 134 32.89 14.02 3.61
CA GLN A 134 33.70 12.80 3.76
C GLN A 134 33.05 11.75 4.67
N ARG A 135 32.24 12.16 5.65
CA ARG A 135 31.57 11.22 6.55
C ARG A 135 30.40 10.53 5.87
N LEU A 136 29.66 11.23 5.01
CA LEU A 136 28.54 10.67 4.25
C LEU A 136 28.98 9.55 3.28
N GLN A 137 30.24 9.55 2.84
CA GLN A 137 30.81 8.51 1.98
C GLN A 137 31.10 7.18 2.70
N SER A 138 30.97 7.14 4.04
CA SER A 138 31.28 5.97 4.85
C SER A 138 30.05 5.46 5.59
N ALA A 139 29.90 4.13 5.69
CA ALA A 139 28.84 3.51 6.50
C ALA A 139 28.85 4.01 7.96
N ALA A 140 30.03 4.15 8.56
CA ALA A 140 30.17 4.65 9.93
C ALA A 140 29.71 6.11 10.11
N GLY A 141 29.89 6.96 9.09
CA GLY A 141 29.40 8.34 9.10
C GLY A 141 27.89 8.42 8.89
N MET A 142 27.32 7.56 8.05
CA MET A 142 25.87 7.42 7.91
C MET A 142 25.21 6.92 9.20
N ASP A 143 25.82 5.95 9.88
CA ASP A 143 25.35 5.47 11.19
C ASP A 143 25.43 6.58 12.25
N LEU A 144 26.48 7.39 12.22
CA LEU A 144 26.61 8.53 13.13
C LEU A 144 25.52 9.58 12.87
N LEU A 145 25.20 9.86 11.60
CA LEU A 145 24.11 10.75 11.24
C LEU A 145 22.78 10.21 11.79
N LYS A 146 22.44 8.95 11.52
CA LYS A 146 21.22 8.30 12.04
C LYS A 146 21.10 8.36 13.56
N ARG A 147 22.22 8.24 14.29
CA ARG A 147 22.27 8.36 15.76
C ARG A 147 21.99 9.77 16.28
N ASN A 148 22.10 10.81 15.46
CA ASN A 148 21.80 12.19 15.83
C ASN A 148 20.40 12.64 15.36
N LEU A 149 19.54 11.68 14.99
CA LEU A 149 18.19 11.93 14.49
C LEU A 149 17.17 11.14 15.30
N VAL A 150 15.91 11.56 15.25
CA VAL A 150 14.81 10.88 15.93
C VAL A 150 14.07 10.01 14.92
N GLY A 151 14.20 8.69 15.04
CA GLY A 151 13.55 7.73 14.15
C GLY A 151 12.03 7.73 14.32
N LEU A 152 11.32 8.03 13.23
CA LEU A 152 9.88 8.24 13.23
C LEU A 152 9.10 6.98 13.61
N ASP A 153 9.53 5.83 13.09
CA ASP A 153 8.90 4.54 13.36
C ASP A 153 8.94 4.18 14.85
N LYS A 154 10.04 4.51 15.54
CA LYS A 154 10.18 4.26 16.99
C LYS A 154 9.24 5.15 17.79
N LEU A 155 9.20 6.44 17.45
CA LEU A 155 8.34 7.43 18.09
C LEU A 155 6.86 7.00 17.97
N ILE A 156 6.41 6.66 16.77
CA ILE A 156 5.01 6.31 16.52
C ILE A 156 4.63 4.94 17.10
N THR A 157 5.48 3.92 16.97
CA THR A 157 5.16 2.55 17.40
C THR A 157 4.93 2.45 18.90
N GLY A 158 5.61 3.27 19.71
CA GLY A 158 5.34 3.26 21.14
C GLY A 158 4.02 3.95 21.49
N LEU A 159 3.54 4.94 20.72
CA LEU A 159 2.24 5.59 20.95
C LEU A 159 1.07 4.63 20.73
N ASP A 160 1.18 3.74 19.75
CA ASP A 160 0.18 2.71 19.42
C ASP A 160 -0.12 1.76 20.60
N GLN A 161 0.78 1.67 21.57
CA GLN A 161 0.65 0.77 22.72
C GLN A 161 0.02 1.44 23.94
N GLN A 162 -0.01 2.77 23.99
CA GLN A 162 -0.30 3.51 25.22
C GLN A 162 -1.70 4.14 25.25
N ALA A 163 -2.23 4.56 24.09
CA ALA A 163 -3.55 5.21 23.97
C ALA A 163 -4.53 4.38 23.14
N GLN A 164 -5.84 4.65 23.26
CA GLN A 164 -6.84 4.00 22.42
C GLN A 164 -6.72 4.42 20.95
N VAL A 165 -6.35 5.68 20.68
CA VAL A 165 -6.03 6.18 19.35
C VAL A 165 -4.77 7.04 19.40
N ALA A 166 -3.85 6.77 18.46
CA ALA A 166 -2.66 7.59 18.23
C ALA A 166 -2.79 8.37 16.92
N ILE A 167 -2.62 9.68 16.98
CA ILE A 167 -2.62 10.58 15.82
C ILE A 167 -1.24 11.20 15.71
N ALA A 168 -0.63 11.20 14.53
CA ALA A 168 0.60 11.93 14.30
C ALA A 168 0.52 12.75 13.01
N VAL A 169 0.75 14.06 13.15
CA VAL A 169 0.66 15.04 12.07
C VAL A 169 2.04 15.63 11.83
N PHE A 170 2.53 15.50 10.60
CA PHE A 170 3.84 15.97 10.18
C PHE A 170 3.69 17.11 9.18
N ASP A 171 3.77 18.34 9.67
CA ASP A 171 3.91 19.53 8.84
C ASP A 171 5.40 19.85 8.64
N ALA A 172 6.09 18.93 7.98
CA ALA A 172 7.54 18.98 7.85
C ALA A 172 7.99 19.15 6.40
N CYS A 173 8.95 20.04 6.20
CA CYS A 173 9.63 20.19 4.91
C CYS A 173 10.40 18.89 4.61
N ARG A 174 10.16 18.33 3.42
CA ARG A 174 10.78 17.10 2.91
C ARG A 174 12.15 17.34 2.22
N GLU A 175 12.59 18.59 2.12
CA GLU A 175 13.89 19.01 1.58
C GLU A 175 14.74 19.70 2.66
N ILE A 176 16.05 19.42 2.66
CA ILE A 176 17.05 20.11 3.47
C ILE A 176 18.09 20.67 2.50
N PRO A 177 17.98 21.93 2.04
CA PRO A 177 18.79 22.46 0.93
C PRO A 177 20.31 22.35 1.13
N GLU A 178 20.81 22.50 2.35
CA GLU A 178 22.22 22.34 2.72
C GLU A 178 22.67 20.88 2.55
N LEU A 179 21.80 19.94 2.92
CA LEU A 179 22.01 18.51 2.76
C LEU A 179 21.91 18.11 1.30
N GLU A 180 21.02 18.71 0.52
CA GLU A 180 20.93 18.49 -0.93
C GLU A 180 22.18 18.95 -1.67
N LYS A 181 22.71 20.14 -1.35
CA LYS A 181 23.98 20.63 -1.92
C LYS A 181 25.12 19.66 -1.60
N THR A 182 25.16 19.20 -0.36
CA THR A 182 26.16 18.23 0.13
C THR A 182 25.98 16.86 -0.53
N SER A 183 24.73 16.39 -0.66
CA SER A 183 24.34 15.14 -1.29
C SER A 183 24.69 15.12 -2.78
N ARG A 184 24.36 16.18 -3.52
CA ARG A 184 24.73 16.32 -4.93
C ARG A 184 26.24 16.34 -5.14
N ALA A 185 26.99 16.97 -4.24
CA ALA A 185 28.45 17.00 -4.29
C ALA A 185 29.08 15.62 -4.02
N VAL A 186 28.43 14.77 -3.20
CA VAL A 186 28.96 13.46 -2.80
C VAL A 186 28.47 12.31 -3.67
N PHE A 187 27.21 12.34 -4.09
CA PHE A 187 26.48 11.25 -4.73
C PHE A 187 25.94 11.61 -6.14
N GLY A 188 26.20 12.81 -6.66
CA GLY A 188 25.70 13.25 -7.96
C GLY A 188 24.17 13.43 -7.99
N ASN A 189 23.50 12.99 -9.05
CA ASN A 189 22.04 13.12 -9.18
C ASN A 189 21.24 12.11 -8.34
N VAL A 190 21.91 11.19 -7.62
CA VAL A 190 21.26 10.17 -6.79
C VAL A 190 21.40 10.58 -5.32
N SER A 191 20.40 11.25 -4.76
CA SER A 191 20.40 11.61 -3.34
C SER A 191 19.93 10.42 -2.49
N PRO A 192 20.72 9.93 -1.51
CA PRO A 192 20.25 8.95 -0.53
C PRO A 192 19.31 9.58 0.51
N PHE A 193 19.19 10.91 0.51
CA PHE A 193 18.29 11.67 1.37
C PHE A 193 17.05 12.04 0.56
N ARG A 194 15.89 11.55 1.00
CA ARG A 194 14.56 11.96 0.53
C ARG A 194 13.76 12.50 1.73
N GLY A 195 12.60 13.09 1.54
CA GLY A 195 11.73 13.49 2.66
C GLY A 195 11.08 12.31 3.39
N LEU A 196 10.35 12.57 4.49
CA LEU A 196 9.71 11.54 5.33
C LEU A 196 8.86 10.53 4.53
N ALA A 197 9.10 9.24 4.63
CA ALA A 197 8.20 8.21 4.12
C ALA A 197 7.29 7.60 5.21
N ARG A 198 6.33 6.77 4.77
CA ARG A 198 5.46 6.01 5.67
C ARG A 198 6.28 5.08 6.60
N PRO A 199 5.93 5.02 7.90
CA PRO A 199 6.52 4.08 8.84
C PRO A 199 6.26 2.64 8.44
N LYS A 200 7.22 1.75 8.74
CA LYS A 200 7.13 0.32 8.44
C LYS A 200 6.26 -0.48 9.43
N SER A 201 5.91 0.10 10.58
CA SER A 201 5.11 -0.57 11.59
C SER A 201 3.62 -0.54 11.26
N GLU A 202 2.91 -1.65 11.44
CA GLU A 202 1.45 -1.71 11.34
C GLU A 202 0.84 -1.25 12.68
N GLY A 203 0.17 -0.10 12.68
CA GLY A 203 -0.45 0.48 13.88
C GLY A 203 -1.81 -0.16 14.19
N ARG A 204 -2.16 -0.31 15.47
CA ARG A 204 -3.42 -0.98 15.90
C ARG A 204 -4.65 -0.07 15.90
N HIS A 205 -4.49 1.23 16.17
CA HIS A 205 -5.54 2.27 16.16
C HIS A 205 -4.88 3.64 15.93
N ARG A 206 -4.42 3.89 14.71
CA ARG A 206 -3.51 4.99 14.37
C ARG A 206 -3.97 5.81 13.17
N LEU A 207 -3.74 7.11 13.21
CA LEU A 207 -3.85 8.03 12.06
C LEU A 207 -2.53 8.78 11.87
N LEU A 208 -1.95 8.70 10.68
CA LEU A 208 -0.79 9.49 10.27
C LEU A 208 -1.21 10.47 9.19
N ALA A 209 -0.83 11.73 9.33
CA ALA A 209 -1.11 12.76 8.33
C ALA A 209 0.18 13.51 7.98
N TYR A 210 0.53 13.51 6.70
CA TYR A 210 1.71 14.20 6.16
C TYR A 210 1.26 15.38 5.31
N SER A 211 1.93 16.52 5.44
CA SER A 211 1.56 17.72 4.69
C SER A 211 1.77 17.59 3.16
N ALA A 212 2.58 16.64 2.69
CA ALA A 212 2.80 16.36 1.26
C ALA A 212 3.02 14.85 1.00
N SER A 213 2.80 14.43 -0.25
CA SER A 213 2.94 13.05 -0.74
C SER A 213 4.40 12.61 -0.81
N VAL A 214 4.60 11.29 -0.94
CA VAL A 214 5.93 10.70 -1.18
C VAL A 214 6.57 11.30 -2.44
N GLY A 215 7.71 11.96 -2.26
CA GLY A 215 8.44 12.61 -3.36
C GLY A 215 7.98 14.02 -3.72
N GLU A 216 6.92 14.54 -3.09
CA GLU A 216 6.50 15.93 -3.22
C GLU A 216 7.09 16.80 -2.09
N LEU A 217 7.27 18.09 -2.36
CA LEU A 217 7.72 19.06 -1.38
C LEU A 217 6.51 19.71 -0.69
N ALA A 218 6.55 19.77 0.63
CA ALA A 218 5.61 20.60 1.39
C ALA A 218 5.88 22.06 1.08
N LYS A 219 4.84 22.82 0.70
CA LYS A 219 4.97 24.26 0.43
C LYS A 219 5.04 25.02 1.76
N ASP A 220 6.01 25.92 1.89
CA ASP A 220 6.15 26.81 3.05
C ASP A 220 5.24 28.06 2.97
N GLY A 221 4.39 28.16 1.95
CA GLY A 221 3.55 29.34 1.69
C GLY A 221 4.31 30.50 1.04
N GLN A 222 3.58 31.56 0.63
CA GLN A 222 4.17 32.76 -0.01
C GLN A 222 4.18 33.97 0.93
N GLY A 223 4.76 33.82 2.12
CA GLY A 223 4.84 34.89 3.13
C GLY A 223 3.57 35.06 3.98
N GLU A 224 2.73 34.03 3.99
CA GLU A 224 1.57 33.88 4.87
C GLU A 224 2.01 33.55 6.30
N GLU A 225 1.15 33.78 7.30
CA GLU A 225 1.45 33.54 8.72
C GLU A 225 1.63 32.05 9.05
N HIS A 226 0.95 31.18 8.29
CA HIS A 226 0.94 29.73 8.46
C HIS A 226 1.33 28.98 7.20
N SER A 227 1.83 27.74 7.33
CA SER A 227 1.95 26.84 6.19
C SER A 227 0.58 26.58 5.56
N PRO A 228 0.47 26.33 4.23
CA PRO A 228 -0.80 26.00 3.60
C PRO A 228 -1.51 24.80 4.22
N TYR A 229 -0.73 23.79 4.65
CA TYR A 229 -1.29 22.60 5.31
C TYR A 229 -1.85 22.94 6.69
N THR A 230 -1.09 23.69 7.50
CA THR A 230 -1.57 24.17 8.80
C THR A 230 -2.80 25.06 8.62
N GLN A 231 -2.82 25.93 7.62
CA GLN A 231 -3.96 26.78 7.35
C GLN A 231 -5.21 25.95 6.98
N ALA A 232 -5.06 24.89 6.20
CA ALA A 232 -6.16 23.96 5.90
C ALA A 232 -6.65 23.25 7.17
N TRP A 233 -5.73 22.78 8.02
CA TRP A 233 -6.04 22.17 9.30
C TRP A 233 -6.83 23.12 10.23
N LEU A 234 -6.40 24.38 10.33
CA LEU A 234 -7.08 25.40 11.14
C LEU A 234 -8.47 25.74 10.58
N ASN A 235 -8.58 25.90 9.27
CA ASN A 235 -9.86 26.16 8.60
C ASN A 235 -10.87 25.04 8.85
N GLU A 236 -10.42 23.79 8.79
CA GLU A 236 -11.28 22.64 9.01
C GLU A 236 -11.72 22.57 10.48
N PHE A 237 -10.80 22.78 11.42
CA PHE A 237 -11.09 22.75 12.85
C PHE A 237 -12.08 23.85 13.26
N ASP A 238 -11.88 25.07 12.75
CA ASP A 238 -12.72 26.22 13.10
C ASP A 238 -14.13 26.12 12.50
N ARG A 239 -14.30 25.37 11.41
CA ARG A 239 -15.62 25.14 10.77
C ARG A 239 -16.35 23.94 11.33
N HIS A 240 -15.62 22.91 11.75
CA HIS A 240 -16.17 21.59 12.02
C HIS A 240 -15.54 20.97 13.28
N THR A 241 -16.09 21.32 14.44
CA THR A 241 -15.68 20.74 15.73
C THR A 241 -16.33 19.38 16.01
N ASP A 242 -17.31 18.99 15.20
CA ASP A 242 -18.19 17.82 15.32
C ASP A 242 -17.87 16.70 14.32
N LYS A 243 -16.75 16.81 13.59
CA LYS A 243 -16.32 15.78 12.63
C LYS A 243 -15.51 14.69 13.29
N ASP A 244 -15.76 13.46 12.82
CA ASP A 244 -14.89 12.32 13.09
C ASP A 244 -13.47 12.61 12.58
N ILE A 245 -12.45 12.14 13.32
CA ILE A 245 -11.05 12.38 12.99
C ILE A 245 -10.69 11.90 11.57
N ASN A 246 -11.28 10.81 11.06
CA ASN A 246 -10.97 10.35 9.72
C ASN A 246 -11.50 11.35 8.67
N ALA A 247 -12.76 11.77 8.81
CA ALA A 247 -13.36 12.76 7.92
C ALA A 247 -12.60 14.11 7.97
N PHE A 248 -12.23 14.54 9.18
CA PHE A 248 -11.46 15.75 9.40
C PHE A 248 -10.15 15.76 8.59
N PHE A 249 -9.31 14.71 8.72
CA PHE A 249 -8.02 14.69 8.02
C PHE A 249 -8.17 14.45 6.51
N ILE A 250 -9.20 13.72 6.07
CA ILE A 250 -9.53 13.58 4.64
C ILE A 250 -9.90 14.94 4.03
N ASP A 251 -10.71 15.75 4.72
CA ASP A 251 -11.12 17.06 4.24
C ASP A 251 -9.97 18.08 4.22
N VAL A 252 -9.08 18.05 5.22
CA VAL A 252 -7.82 18.83 5.19
C VAL A 252 -6.99 18.47 3.95
N SER A 253 -6.88 17.17 3.63
CA SER A 253 -6.15 16.70 2.44
C SER A 253 -6.82 17.13 1.13
N ALA A 254 -8.15 17.07 1.07
CA ALA A 254 -8.93 17.50 -0.09
C ALA A 254 -8.79 19.00 -0.34
N GLN A 255 -8.80 19.82 0.72
CA GLN A 255 -8.62 21.27 0.60
C GLN A 255 -7.24 21.59 -0.01
N MET A 256 -6.19 20.94 0.45
CA MET A 256 -4.82 21.15 -0.06
C MET A 256 -4.67 20.74 -1.53
N THR A 257 -5.30 19.62 -1.91
CA THR A 257 -5.28 19.12 -3.28
C THR A 257 -5.97 20.12 -4.22
N ASN A 258 -7.15 20.61 -3.84
CA ASN A 258 -7.96 21.51 -4.66
C ASN A 258 -7.41 22.93 -4.73
N ASP A 259 -7.00 23.50 -3.59
CA ASP A 259 -6.65 24.93 -3.50
C ASP A 259 -5.19 25.20 -3.88
N LYS A 260 -4.30 24.22 -3.66
CA LYS A 260 -2.85 24.43 -3.73
C LYS A 260 -2.14 23.42 -4.63
N GLY A 261 -2.82 22.39 -5.15
CA GLY A 261 -2.21 21.35 -6.00
C GLY A 261 -1.06 20.60 -5.31
N GLN A 262 -1.10 20.53 -3.98
CA GLN A 262 -0.21 19.75 -3.14
C GLN A 262 -1.05 18.58 -2.62
N HIS A 263 -0.49 17.38 -2.58
CA HIS A 263 -1.25 16.18 -2.22
C HIS A 263 -0.82 15.69 -0.83
N PRO A 264 -1.46 16.12 0.28
CA PRO A 264 -1.22 15.52 1.58
C PRO A 264 -1.54 14.03 1.57
N GLU A 265 -0.96 13.31 2.54
CA GLU A 265 -1.12 11.87 2.66
C GLU A 265 -1.67 11.53 4.04
N VAL A 266 -2.77 10.78 4.06
CA VAL A 266 -3.42 10.32 5.30
C VAL A 266 -3.42 8.79 5.33
N VAL A 267 -2.90 8.21 6.40
CA VAL A 267 -2.82 6.76 6.63
C VAL A 267 -3.59 6.42 7.90
N ILE A 268 -4.67 5.66 7.76
CA ILE A 268 -5.53 5.22 8.87
C ILE A 268 -5.31 3.72 9.07
N SER A 269 -5.10 3.28 10.32
CA SER A 269 -4.85 1.88 10.67
C SER A 269 -5.66 1.50 11.91
N GLY A 270 -6.70 0.69 11.77
CA GLY A 270 -7.39 0.08 12.90
C GLY A 270 -8.44 0.94 13.63
N ILE A 271 -8.66 2.20 13.22
CA ILE A 271 -9.71 3.07 13.77
C ILE A 271 -11.04 2.81 13.03
N HIS A 272 -11.76 1.72 13.36
CA HIS A 272 -12.84 1.20 12.48
C HIS A 272 -14.24 0.99 13.12
N SER A 273 -14.51 1.55 14.31
CA SER A 273 -15.86 1.41 14.90
C SER A 273 -16.23 2.46 15.96
N ALA A 274 -15.25 3.20 16.47
CA ALA A 274 -15.47 4.28 17.41
C ALA A 274 -15.32 5.61 16.67
N THR A 275 -16.32 6.47 16.77
CA THR A 275 -16.23 7.83 16.25
C THR A 275 -15.41 8.64 17.24
N TYR A 276 -14.23 9.06 16.81
CA TYR A 276 -13.35 9.89 17.63
C TYR A 276 -13.46 11.31 17.12
N TYR A 277 -13.63 12.27 18.01
CA TYR A 277 -13.74 13.68 17.66
C TYR A 277 -12.58 14.44 18.27
N LEU A 278 -11.98 15.35 17.50
CA LEU A 278 -10.97 16.25 18.06
C LEU A 278 -11.59 17.09 19.18
N ALA A 279 -12.74 17.74 18.95
CA ALA A 279 -13.40 18.63 19.91
C ALA A 279 -14.70 18.05 20.52
N GLN A 280 -15.82 18.08 19.80
CA GLN A 280 -17.14 17.68 20.31
C GLN A 280 -17.78 16.58 19.47
N ALA A 281 -18.61 15.74 20.06
CA ALA A 281 -19.51 14.87 19.29
C ALA A 281 -20.79 15.67 18.94
N PRO A 282 -21.43 15.45 17.78
CA PRO A 282 -22.64 16.18 17.40
C PRO A 282 -23.77 15.96 18.43
N GLU A 283 -24.34 17.06 18.95
CA GLU A 283 -25.54 16.98 19.79
C GLU A 283 -26.73 16.52 18.94
N THR A 284 -27.34 15.39 19.30
CA THR A 284 -28.43 14.79 18.54
C THR A 284 -29.71 15.63 18.59
N THR A 285 -29.94 16.49 17.60
CA THR A 285 -31.28 16.95 17.22
C THR A 285 -31.43 17.01 15.70
N PRO A 286 -32.60 16.67 15.13
CA PRO A 286 -32.77 16.57 13.68
C PRO A 286 -32.80 17.96 13.03
N PRO A 287 -32.09 18.19 11.91
CA PRO A 287 -31.85 19.55 11.42
C PRO A 287 -33.02 20.12 10.60
N PRO A 288 -33.28 21.44 10.69
CA PRO A 288 -34.15 22.16 9.76
C PRO A 288 -33.41 22.53 8.47
N VAL A 289 -34.18 22.67 7.39
CA VAL A 289 -33.71 22.91 6.02
C VAL A 289 -33.20 24.35 5.83
N VAL A 290 -31.94 24.49 5.39
CA VAL A 290 -31.31 25.74 4.90
C VAL A 290 -30.64 25.44 3.54
N PRO A 291 -30.56 26.41 2.58
CA PRO A 291 -30.21 26.11 1.19
C PRO A 291 -28.74 25.74 0.98
N LYS A 292 -28.53 24.84 0.03
CA LYS A 292 -27.35 24.01 -0.20
C LYS A 292 -26.31 24.72 -1.11
N PRO A 293 -25.02 24.83 -0.73
CA PRO A 293 -23.94 25.09 -1.67
C PRO A 293 -23.78 23.90 -2.63
N ALA A 294 -23.22 24.12 -3.83
CA ALA A 294 -23.09 23.10 -4.87
C ALA A 294 -22.51 21.79 -4.31
N GLN A 295 -23.31 20.72 -4.36
CA GLN A 295 -22.92 19.43 -3.83
C GLN A 295 -21.86 18.80 -4.75
N PRO A 296 -20.78 18.21 -4.21
CA PRO A 296 -19.90 17.36 -5.00
C PRO A 296 -20.72 16.27 -5.69
N ASP A 297 -20.29 15.90 -6.90
CA ASP A 297 -20.94 14.87 -7.71
C ASP A 297 -21.23 13.63 -6.84
N PRO A 298 -22.49 13.19 -6.71
CA PRO A 298 -22.86 12.01 -5.92
C PRO A 298 -22.01 10.77 -6.25
N LEU A 299 -21.54 10.65 -7.50
CA LEU A 299 -20.65 9.57 -7.89
C LEU A 299 -19.25 9.69 -7.27
N THR A 300 -18.71 10.90 -7.18
CA THR A 300 -17.39 11.16 -6.56
C THR A 300 -17.43 10.92 -5.05
N VAL A 301 -18.56 11.22 -4.42
CA VAL A 301 -18.78 10.95 -2.99
C VAL A 301 -18.94 9.45 -2.74
N GLU A 302 -19.69 8.74 -3.59
CA GLU A 302 -19.81 7.29 -3.48
C GLU A 302 -18.47 6.59 -3.76
N LEU A 303 -17.70 7.07 -4.75
CA LEU A 303 -16.37 6.57 -5.09
C LEU A 303 -15.39 6.71 -3.93
N SER A 304 -15.39 7.84 -3.21
CA SER A 304 -14.47 8.02 -2.08
C SER A 304 -14.83 7.12 -0.89
N VAL A 305 -16.12 6.88 -0.64
CA VAL A 305 -16.56 5.91 0.37
C VAL A 305 -16.27 4.48 -0.07
N TRP A 306 -16.43 4.16 -1.35
CA TRP A 306 -16.03 2.87 -1.88
C TRP A 306 -14.52 2.64 -1.79
N ASP A 307 -13.71 3.64 -2.12
CA ASP A 307 -12.25 3.57 -2.06
C ASP A 307 -11.72 3.34 -0.64
N SER A 308 -12.44 3.81 0.38
CA SER A 308 -12.08 3.58 1.78
C SER A 308 -12.44 2.18 2.28
N VAL A 309 -13.46 1.53 1.71
CA VAL A 309 -13.91 0.18 2.16
C VAL A 309 -13.48 -0.95 1.24
N LYS A 310 -13.17 -0.71 -0.05
CA LYS A 310 -12.96 -1.75 -1.07
C LYS A 310 -11.85 -2.77 -0.74
N ASN A 311 -10.91 -2.38 0.11
CA ASN A 311 -9.78 -3.22 0.54
C ASN A 311 -9.97 -3.81 1.95
N SER A 312 -11.13 -3.62 2.59
CA SER A 312 -11.39 -4.19 3.90
C SER A 312 -11.53 -5.71 3.84
N ASP A 313 -11.07 -6.38 4.90
CA ASP A 313 -11.29 -7.81 5.15
C ASP A 313 -12.35 -8.07 6.23
N ASN A 314 -13.10 -7.03 6.62
CA ASN A 314 -14.22 -7.13 7.55
C ASN A 314 -15.56 -7.03 6.80
N PRO A 315 -16.44 -8.05 6.86
CA PRO A 315 -17.77 -8.00 6.26
C PRO A 315 -18.60 -6.78 6.68
N ALA A 316 -18.44 -6.30 7.92
CA ALA A 316 -19.23 -5.19 8.46
C ALA A 316 -19.00 -3.87 7.69
N ASP A 317 -17.82 -3.66 7.12
CA ASP A 317 -17.46 -2.43 6.40
C ASP A 317 -18.25 -2.32 5.08
N PHE A 318 -18.47 -3.47 4.44
CA PHE A 318 -19.29 -3.58 3.25
C PHE A 318 -20.79 -3.53 3.58
N GLU A 319 -21.21 -4.07 4.72
CA GLU A 319 -22.60 -3.95 5.20
C GLU A 319 -22.95 -2.49 5.48
N GLU A 320 -22.01 -1.71 6.02
CA GLU A 320 -22.18 -0.28 6.27
C GLU A 320 -22.20 0.53 4.96
N TYR A 321 -21.30 0.22 4.02
CA TYR A 321 -21.38 0.80 2.67
C TYR A 321 -22.75 0.51 2.02
N LEU A 322 -23.28 -0.70 2.16
CA LEU A 322 -24.61 -1.06 1.65
C LEU A 322 -25.76 -0.38 2.36
N ARG A 323 -25.59 -0.02 3.63
CA ARG A 323 -26.58 0.74 4.39
C ARG A 323 -26.68 2.17 3.86
N GLN A 324 -25.55 2.77 3.49
CA GLN A 324 -25.47 4.12 2.93
C GLN A 324 -25.84 4.17 1.45
N TYR A 325 -25.43 3.16 0.68
CA TYR A 325 -25.63 3.06 -0.76
C TYR A 325 -26.28 1.72 -1.16
N PRO A 326 -27.54 1.45 -0.76
CA PRO A 326 -28.19 0.16 -0.99
C PRO A 326 -28.43 -0.17 -2.48
N GLN A 327 -28.46 0.87 -3.31
CA GLN A 327 -28.54 0.81 -4.78
C GLN A 327 -27.32 1.51 -5.43
N GLY A 328 -26.25 1.69 -4.67
CA GLY A 328 -24.99 2.28 -5.15
C GLY A 328 -24.37 1.47 -6.28
N ARG A 329 -23.50 2.10 -7.07
CA ARG A 329 -22.76 1.44 -8.15
C ARG A 329 -21.90 0.28 -7.65
N PHE A 330 -21.47 0.31 -6.38
CA PHE A 330 -20.67 -0.76 -5.77
C PHE A 330 -21.48 -1.64 -4.81
N ALA A 331 -22.81 -1.49 -4.74
CA ALA A 331 -23.69 -2.30 -3.88
C ALA A 331 -23.66 -3.80 -4.21
N VAL A 332 -23.34 -4.15 -5.45
CA VAL A 332 -23.14 -5.55 -5.81
C VAL A 332 -21.78 -6.05 -5.32
N LEU A 333 -20.74 -5.24 -5.46
CA LEU A 333 -19.36 -5.57 -5.02
C LEU A 333 -19.30 -5.77 -3.50
N ALA A 334 -19.94 -4.87 -2.74
CA ALA A 334 -20.01 -4.97 -1.29
C ALA A 334 -20.73 -6.26 -0.83
N LYS A 335 -21.87 -6.62 -1.43
CA LYS A 335 -22.58 -7.88 -1.13
C LYS A 335 -21.72 -9.11 -1.39
N ASN A 336 -20.93 -9.09 -2.46
CA ASN A 336 -20.08 -10.20 -2.83
C ASN A 336 -18.88 -10.34 -1.89
N LYS A 337 -18.26 -9.23 -1.49
CA LYS A 337 -17.15 -9.22 -0.55
C LYS A 337 -17.58 -9.66 0.86
N ILE A 338 -18.78 -9.29 1.32
CA ILE A 338 -19.40 -9.85 2.55
C ILE A 338 -19.48 -11.37 2.46
N LYS A 339 -20.04 -11.89 1.36
CA LYS A 339 -20.19 -13.34 1.17
C LYS A 339 -18.86 -14.07 1.16
N HIS A 340 -17.85 -13.51 0.49
CA HIS A 340 -16.50 -14.07 0.42
C HIS A 340 -15.83 -14.12 1.80
N LEU A 341 -15.89 -13.03 2.55
CA LEU A 341 -15.29 -12.93 3.88
C LEU A 341 -16.00 -13.83 4.91
N GLN A 342 -17.32 -13.97 4.81
CA GLN A 342 -18.09 -14.92 5.61
C GLN A 342 -17.75 -16.38 5.29
N GLN A 343 -17.44 -16.69 4.02
CA GLN A 343 -16.98 -18.03 3.62
C GLN A 343 -15.59 -18.33 4.15
N ILE A 344 -14.66 -17.37 4.11
CA ILE A 344 -13.32 -17.50 4.72
C ILE A 344 -13.45 -17.78 6.23
N ALA A 345 -14.28 -17.02 6.94
CA ALA A 345 -14.52 -17.24 8.36
C ALA A 345 -15.11 -18.63 8.65
N ALA A 346 -16.05 -19.10 7.82
CA ALA A 346 -16.67 -20.42 7.96
C ALA A 346 -15.70 -21.59 7.67
N ASP A 347 -14.73 -21.40 6.77
CA ASP A 347 -13.73 -22.41 6.44
C ASP A 347 -12.60 -22.48 7.48
N LEU A 348 -12.30 -21.37 8.17
CA LEU A 348 -11.34 -21.33 9.28
C LEU A 348 -11.85 -22.04 10.55
N ASP A 349 -13.16 -22.11 10.76
CA ASP A 349 -13.81 -22.73 11.93
C ASP A 349 -14.16 -24.22 11.74
N ARG A 350 -13.92 -24.82 10.57
CA ARG A 350 -14.23 -26.24 10.31
C ARG A 350 -13.12 -27.16 10.83
N PRO A 351 -13.41 -28.09 11.77
CA PRO A 351 -12.43 -29.11 12.15
C PRO A 351 -12.14 -30.05 10.97
N HIS A 352 -10.86 -30.17 10.62
CA HIS A 352 -10.37 -30.98 9.51
C HIS A 352 -10.61 -32.48 9.75
N THR A 353 -11.72 -32.99 9.24
CA THR A 353 -11.89 -34.40 8.89
C THR A 353 -12.12 -34.45 7.38
N ASN A 354 -11.24 -35.13 6.65
CA ASN A 354 -11.36 -35.29 5.20
C ASN A 354 -12.67 -36.01 4.88
N PRO A 355 -13.64 -35.39 4.19
CA PRO A 355 -14.76 -36.12 3.64
C PRO A 355 -14.29 -36.89 2.39
N PRO A 356 -14.95 -38.01 2.04
CA PRO A 356 -14.66 -38.72 0.80
C PRO A 356 -14.97 -37.81 -0.41
N PRO A 357 -14.30 -38.03 -1.56
CA PRO A 357 -14.44 -37.16 -2.71
C PRO A 357 -15.89 -37.22 -3.23
N THR A 358 -16.61 -36.12 -3.09
CA THR A 358 -17.86 -35.93 -3.84
C THR A 358 -17.46 -35.37 -5.20
N SER A 359 -17.78 -36.14 -6.24
CA SER A 359 -17.53 -35.85 -7.65
C SER A 359 -18.05 -34.46 -8.04
N PRO A 360 -17.24 -33.62 -8.73
CA PRO A 360 -17.68 -32.30 -9.19
C PRO A 360 -18.80 -32.44 -10.23
N LYS A 361 -19.78 -31.52 -10.19
CA LYS A 361 -20.74 -31.34 -11.28
C LYS A 361 -19.99 -30.94 -12.57
N PRO A 362 -20.52 -31.26 -13.77
CA PRO A 362 -19.82 -31.07 -15.04
C PRO A 362 -19.55 -29.60 -15.37
N ASN A 363 -18.45 -29.41 -16.09
CA ASN A 363 -17.81 -28.21 -16.65
C ASN A 363 -18.66 -27.34 -17.61
N SER A 364 -20.00 -27.37 -17.57
CA SER A 364 -20.84 -26.68 -18.58
C SER A 364 -20.68 -25.17 -18.59
N ASP A 365 -20.37 -24.57 -17.43
CA ASP A 365 -20.42 -23.11 -17.27
C ASP A 365 -19.12 -22.41 -17.72
N LEU A 366 -18.01 -23.13 -17.89
CA LEU A 366 -16.73 -22.57 -18.35
C LEU A 366 -16.56 -22.60 -19.88
N ALA A 367 -17.20 -23.56 -20.54
CA ALA A 367 -17.21 -23.65 -22.00
C ALA A 367 -17.87 -22.39 -22.61
N ASP A 368 -18.89 -21.83 -21.94
CA ASP A 368 -19.57 -20.61 -22.36
C ASP A 368 -18.66 -19.36 -22.30
N PHE A 369 -17.61 -19.39 -21.47
CA PHE A 369 -16.57 -18.34 -21.40
C PHE A 369 -15.27 -18.74 -22.11
N GLY A 370 -15.22 -19.93 -22.72
CA GLY A 370 -14.03 -20.46 -23.40
C GLY A 370 -12.83 -20.65 -22.47
N ILE A 371 -13.05 -20.97 -21.20
CA ILE A 371 -11.98 -21.13 -20.21
C ILE A 371 -11.66 -22.60 -20.02
N ASP A 372 -10.51 -23.02 -20.54
CA ASP A 372 -9.96 -24.36 -20.35
C ASP A 372 -8.99 -24.36 -19.16
N MET A 373 -9.30 -25.15 -18.13
CA MET A 373 -8.45 -25.31 -16.95
C MET A 373 -7.74 -26.66 -16.96
N VAL A 374 -6.48 -26.67 -16.55
CA VAL A 374 -5.64 -27.86 -16.39
C VAL A 374 -5.38 -28.09 -14.91
N ARG A 375 -5.62 -29.32 -14.43
CA ARG A 375 -5.27 -29.71 -13.06
C ARG A 375 -3.76 -29.90 -12.94
N ILE A 376 -3.13 -29.08 -12.13
CA ILE A 376 -1.71 -29.14 -11.79
C ILE A 376 -1.55 -29.99 -10.51
N PRO A 377 -0.74 -31.06 -10.53
CA PRO A 377 -0.57 -31.92 -9.36
C PRO A 377 0.17 -31.20 -8.24
N ALA A 378 -0.07 -31.62 -6.99
CA ALA A 378 0.75 -31.16 -5.87
C ALA A 378 2.18 -31.67 -6.05
N GLY A 379 3.17 -30.89 -5.64
CA GLY A 379 4.57 -31.27 -5.77
C GLY A 379 5.54 -30.40 -5.00
N GLU A 380 6.80 -30.76 -5.10
CA GLU A 380 7.94 -29.96 -4.65
C GLU A 380 8.88 -29.77 -5.83
N PHE A 381 9.39 -28.56 -6.01
CA PHE A 381 10.35 -28.25 -7.06
C PHE A 381 11.40 -27.26 -6.60
N TRP A 382 12.46 -27.13 -7.39
CA TRP A 382 13.46 -26.10 -7.20
C TRP A 382 13.07 -24.84 -7.96
N MET A 383 12.69 -23.81 -7.22
CA MET A 383 12.36 -22.49 -7.74
C MET A 383 13.61 -21.62 -7.85
N GLY A 384 13.67 -20.78 -8.88
CA GLY A 384 14.79 -19.89 -9.16
C GLY A 384 15.95 -20.57 -9.89
N SER A 385 17.09 -19.87 -9.91
CA SER A 385 18.27 -20.21 -10.70
C SER A 385 19.47 -20.55 -9.81
N ASP A 386 20.29 -21.47 -10.30
CA ASP A 386 21.54 -21.85 -9.61
C ASP A 386 22.59 -20.76 -9.76
N ASP A 387 23.53 -20.66 -8.81
CA ASP A 387 24.62 -19.68 -8.88
C ASP A 387 25.51 -19.89 -10.12
N SER A 388 25.57 -21.13 -10.62
CA SER A 388 26.29 -21.50 -11.85
C SER A 388 25.60 -21.07 -13.14
N ASP A 389 24.32 -20.71 -13.11
CA ASP A 389 23.63 -20.13 -14.27
C ASP A 389 24.13 -18.68 -14.46
N LYS A 390 24.85 -18.48 -15.57
CA LYS A 390 25.46 -17.20 -15.94
C LYS A 390 24.47 -16.22 -16.57
N ASP A 391 23.37 -16.74 -17.09
CA ASP A 391 22.30 -15.95 -17.70
C ASP A 391 21.24 -15.56 -16.64
N ALA A 392 21.33 -16.12 -15.43
CA ALA A 392 20.46 -15.77 -14.32
C ALA A 392 20.83 -14.46 -13.65
N GLU A 393 19.83 -13.58 -13.56
CA GLU A 393 19.91 -12.33 -12.82
C GLU A 393 19.97 -12.57 -11.30
N ALA A 394 20.39 -11.54 -10.56
CA ALA A 394 20.61 -11.65 -9.12
C ALA A 394 19.31 -11.92 -8.33
N ASP A 395 18.18 -11.43 -8.84
CA ASP A 395 16.85 -11.58 -8.25
C ASP A 395 16.22 -12.97 -8.49
N GLU A 396 16.79 -13.75 -9.39
CA GLU A 396 16.41 -15.15 -9.62
C GLU A 396 17.11 -16.12 -8.67
N LYS A 397 18.06 -15.62 -7.88
CA LYS A 397 18.89 -16.39 -6.96
C LYS A 397 18.47 -16.12 -5.50
N PRO A 398 18.64 -17.09 -4.59
CA PRO A 398 19.16 -18.44 -4.83
C PRO A 398 18.05 -19.42 -5.28
N LYS A 399 18.49 -20.50 -5.94
CA LYS A 399 17.68 -21.70 -6.13
C LYS A 399 17.26 -22.28 -4.79
N HIS A 400 15.96 -22.51 -4.57
CA HIS A 400 15.44 -23.01 -3.30
C HIS A 400 14.24 -23.93 -3.49
N LYS A 401 13.95 -24.79 -2.50
CA LYS A 401 12.83 -25.74 -2.58
C LYS A 401 11.52 -25.06 -2.22
N VAL A 402 10.50 -25.28 -3.05
CA VAL A 402 9.13 -24.81 -2.81
C VAL A 402 8.15 -25.97 -2.98
N LYS A 403 7.19 -26.06 -2.05
CA LYS A 403 6.06 -26.99 -2.11
C LYS A 403 4.84 -26.25 -2.64
N VAL A 404 4.19 -26.84 -3.62
CA VAL A 404 2.98 -26.32 -4.26
C VAL A 404 1.86 -27.32 -4.07
N ARG A 405 0.70 -26.85 -3.60
CA ARG A 405 -0.51 -27.69 -3.49
C ARG A 405 -1.06 -27.97 -4.88
N ALA A 406 -1.90 -28.99 -5.02
CA ALA A 406 -2.61 -29.18 -6.28
C ALA A 406 -3.59 -28.02 -6.49
N PHE A 407 -3.66 -27.51 -7.72
CA PHE A 407 -4.52 -26.40 -8.12
C PHE A 407 -4.85 -26.57 -9.60
N ASN A 408 -5.73 -25.74 -10.15
CA ASN A 408 -6.02 -25.65 -11.56
C ASN A 408 -5.42 -24.36 -12.14
N LEU A 409 -4.82 -24.44 -13.32
CA LEU A 409 -4.31 -23.28 -14.05
C LEU A 409 -4.93 -23.23 -15.44
N ALA A 410 -5.28 -22.04 -15.91
CA ALA A 410 -5.78 -21.84 -17.26
C ALA A 410 -4.73 -22.31 -18.29
N LYS A 411 -5.22 -23.09 -19.24
CA LYS A 411 -4.43 -23.67 -20.33
C LYS A 411 -3.74 -22.61 -21.19
N TYR A 412 -4.38 -21.45 -21.30
CA TYR A 412 -4.00 -20.30 -22.11
C TYR A 412 -4.01 -19.01 -21.28
N GLU A 413 -3.32 -17.98 -21.76
CA GLU A 413 -3.51 -16.60 -21.31
C GLU A 413 -4.97 -16.16 -21.55
N VAL A 414 -5.48 -15.22 -20.74
CA VAL A 414 -6.80 -14.63 -20.99
C VAL A 414 -6.77 -13.89 -22.32
N THR A 415 -7.69 -14.25 -23.21
CA THR A 415 -7.73 -13.71 -24.57
C THR A 415 -8.38 -12.33 -24.64
N ARG A 416 -8.05 -11.58 -25.69
CA ARG A 416 -8.70 -10.31 -26.03
C ARG A 416 -10.21 -10.47 -26.14
N GLY A 417 -10.70 -11.56 -26.73
CA GLY A 417 -12.15 -11.81 -26.87
C GLY A 417 -12.84 -12.01 -25.53
N GLN A 418 -12.20 -12.76 -24.61
CA GLN A 418 -12.70 -12.93 -23.24
C GLN A 418 -12.74 -11.61 -22.47
N TYR A 419 -11.67 -10.83 -22.54
CA TYR A 419 -11.62 -9.52 -21.89
C TYR A 419 -12.63 -8.54 -22.52
N ALA A 420 -12.86 -8.61 -23.83
CA ALA A 420 -13.88 -7.81 -24.51
C ALA A 420 -15.30 -8.14 -24.02
N ALA A 421 -15.59 -9.41 -23.70
CA ALA A 421 -16.88 -9.81 -23.13
C ALA A 421 -17.09 -9.19 -21.74
N PHE A 422 -16.06 -9.20 -20.89
CA PHE A 422 -16.06 -8.50 -19.60
C PHE A 422 -16.35 -7.01 -19.78
N VAL A 423 -15.60 -6.32 -20.63
CA VAL A 423 -15.77 -4.87 -20.85
C VAL A 423 -17.14 -4.54 -21.42
N LYS A 424 -17.66 -5.37 -22.32
CA LYS A 424 -19.01 -5.21 -22.89
C LYS A 424 -20.10 -5.32 -21.83
N ASP A 425 -19.95 -6.24 -20.88
CA ASP A 425 -20.96 -6.50 -19.85
C ASP A 425 -20.93 -5.47 -18.72
N THR A 426 -19.75 -4.97 -18.36
CA THR A 426 -19.55 -4.08 -17.20
C THR A 426 -19.38 -2.61 -17.56
N GLY A 427 -19.02 -2.30 -18.80
CA GLY A 427 -18.58 -0.96 -19.18
C GLY A 427 -17.20 -0.58 -18.63
N HIS A 428 -16.40 -1.56 -18.18
CA HIS A 428 -15.07 -1.31 -17.59
C HIS A 428 -14.17 -0.49 -18.49
N THR A 429 -13.54 0.54 -17.93
CA THR A 429 -12.57 1.39 -18.61
C THR A 429 -11.17 1.09 -18.10
N SER A 430 -10.35 0.49 -18.96
CA SER A 430 -8.89 0.46 -18.77
C SER A 430 -8.30 1.87 -19.00
N GLY A 431 -7.12 2.14 -18.44
CA GLY A 431 -6.47 3.46 -18.53
C GLY A 431 -6.23 3.94 -19.97
N PRO A 432 -6.07 5.26 -20.19
CA PRO A 432 -6.02 5.86 -21.53
C PRO A 432 -4.66 5.74 -22.23
N SER A 433 -3.69 5.06 -21.61
CA SER A 433 -2.33 4.91 -22.11
C SER A 433 -1.82 3.49 -21.88
N CYS A 434 -0.89 3.10 -22.74
CA CYS A 434 -0.19 1.82 -22.65
C CYS A 434 1.27 1.98 -23.02
N TRP A 435 2.15 1.34 -22.26
CA TRP A 435 3.56 1.22 -22.56
C TRP A 435 3.75 0.22 -23.71
N THR A 436 4.00 0.73 -24.91
CA THR A 436 4.12 -0.09 -26.12
C THR A 436 5.36 0.30 -26.91
N TYR A 437 5.78 -0.57 -27.82
CA TYR A 437 6.92 -0.33 -28.68
C TYR A 437 6.46 0.44 -29.92
N ASN A 438 7.04 1.61 -30.15
CA ASN A 438 6.72 2.47 -31.29
C ASN A 438 8.01 3.00 -31.92
N ASN A 439 8.27 2.59 -33.16
CA ASN A 439 9.31 3.15 -34.04
C ASN A 439 10.68 3.32 -33.37
N GLY A 440 11.21 2.25 -32.76
CA GLY A 440 12.58 2.26 -32.21
C GLY A 440 12.67 2.32 -30.69
N SER A 441 11.61 2.69 -29.98
CA SER A 441 11.64 2.81 -28.52
C SER A 441 10.38 2.30 -27.84
N TRP A 442 10.57 1.81 -26.62
CA TRP A 442 9.48 1.58 -25.68
C TRP A 442 9.13 2.87 -24.96
N GLY A 443 7.84 3.13 -24.79
CA GLY A 443 7.38 4.25 -24.00
C GLY A 443 5.87 4.24 -23.84
N GLU A 444 5.39 5.04 -22.90
CA GLU A 444 3.96 5.25 -22.70
C GLU A 444 3.35 5.98 -23.91
N GLN A 445 2.38 5.36 -24.55
CA GLN A 445 1.65 5.93 -25.67
C GLN A 445 0.23 6.29 -25.23
N SER A 446 -0.09 7.58 -25.28
CA SER A 446 -1.46 8.05 -25.06
C SER A 446 -2.38 7.57 -26.20
N GLY A 447 -3.56 7.10 -25.84
CA GLY A 447 -4.55 6.53 -26.76
C GLY A 447 -4.31 5.07 -27.15
N ALA A 448 -3.23 4.44 -26.67
CA ALA A 448 -3.04 3.00 -26.76
C ALA A 448 -3.72 2.32 -25.56
N ASP A 449 -4.50 1.26 -25.82
CA ASP A 449 -5.23 0.47 -24.82
C ASP A 449 -5.31 -1.00 -25.24
N TRP A 450 -6.03 -1.83 -24.48
CA TRP A 450 -6.22 -3.26 -24.81
C TRP A 450 -6.92 -3.51 -26.16
N ARG A 451 -7.66 -2.54 -26.70
CA ARG A 451 -8.32 -2.66 -28.01
C ARG A 451 -7.36 -2.34 -29.13
N LYS A 452 -6.45 -1.39 -28.90
CA LYS A 452 -5.47 -0.89 -29.86
C LYS A 452 -4.10 -0.71 -29.19
N PRO A 453 -3.33 -1.79 -28.98
CA PRO A 453 -2.04 -1.73 -28.27
C PRO A 453 -0.89 -1.16 -29.12
N GLY A 454 -1.17 -0.73 -30.35
CA GLY A 454 -0.16 -0.26 -31.32
C GLY A 454 0.23 -1.30 -32.37
N PHE A 455 -0.37 -2.48 -32.33
CA PHE A 455 -0.24 -3.56 -33.32
C PHE A 455 -1.55 -4.34 -33.41
N ASP A 456 -1.68 -5.16 -34.46
CA ASP A 456 -2.91 -5.89 -34.73
C ASP A 456 -3.10 -7.08 -33.78
N GLN A 457 -4.30 -7.20 -33.22
CA GLN A 457 -4.75 -8.35 -32.44
C GLN A 457 -6.18 -8.71 -32.81
N ASN A 458 -6.45 -10.01 -32.96
CA ASN A 458 -7.81 -10.54 -33.00
C ASN A 458 -8.19 -11.15 -31.64
N ASP A 459 -9.44 -11.60 -31.51
CA ASP A 459 -10.00 -12.10 -30.25
C ASP A 459 -9.32 -13.34 -29.67
N LYS A 460 -8.46 -14.03 -30.44
CA LYS A 460 -7.70 -15.20 -29.98
C LYS A 460 -6.32 -14.87 -29.43
N HIS A 461 -5.86 -13.63 -29.57
CA HIS A 461 -4.59 -13.19 -28.98
C HIS A 461 -4.75 -12.95 -27.48
N PRO A 462 -3.67 -12.99 -26.68
CA PRO A 462 -3.73 -12.59 -25.29
C PRO A 462 -4.16 -11.12 -25.17
N THR A 463 -4.97 -10.82 -24.17
CA THR A 463 -5.25 -9.43 -23.83
C THR A 463 -3.99 -8.79 -23.25
N VAL A 464 -3.61 -7.63 -23.77
CA VAL A 464 -2.46 -6.85 -23.29
C VAL A 464 -2.89 -5.41 -22.98
N CYS A 465 -1.99 -4.55 -22.54
CA CYS A 465 -2.31 -3.17 -22.13
C CYS A 465 -3.33 -3.11 -20.99
N ILE A 466 -3.26 -4.08 -20.08
CA ILE A 466 -4.07 -4.16 -18.86
C ILE A 466 -3.17 -4.11 -17.64
N SER A 467 -3.63 -3.45 -16.58
CA SER A 467 -2.93 -3.38 -15.30
C SER A 467 -3.28 -4.58 -14.41
N LEU A 468 -2.62 -4.70 -13.26
CA LEU A 468 -3.01 -5.70 -12.25
C LEU A 468 -4.48 -5.50 -11.83
N THR A 469 -4.88 -4.25 -11.60
CA THR A 469 -6.26 -3.90 -11.22
C THR A 469 -7.26 -4.31 -12.31
N ASP A 470 -6.91 -4.14 -13.58
CA ASP A 470 -7.74 -4.56 -14.71
C ASP A 470 -7.91 -6.09 -14.76
N ALA A 471 -6.84 -6.85 -14.48
CA ALA A 471 -6.89 -8.31 -14.41
C ALA A 471 -7.76 -8.80 -13.24
N LEU A 472 -7.63 -8.17 -12.07
CA LEU A 472 -8.42 -8.52 -10.88
C LEU A 472 -9.91 -8.20 -11.07
N ALA A 473 -10.24 -7.08 -11.73
CA ALA A 473 -11.62 -6.74 -12.06
C ALA A 473 -12.25 -7.76 -13.03
N TYR A 474 -11.50 -8.23 -14.02
CA TYR A 474 -11.94 -9.31 -14.90
C TYR A 474 -12.21 -10.60 -14.12
N ILE A 475 -11.30 -11.00 -13.22
CA ILE A 475 -11.43 -12.20 -12.38
C ILE A 475 -12.68 -12.10 -11.49
N GLU A 476 -12.91 -10.95 -10.87
CA GLU A 476 -14.08 -10.72 -10.04
C GLU A 476 -15.39 -10.84 -10.83
N TRP A 477 -15.45 -10.22 -12.01
CA TRP A 477 -16.60 -10.35 -12.91
C TRP A 477 -16.86 -11.81 -13.29
N LEU A 478 -15.81 -12.54 -13.67
CA LEU A 478 -15.92 -13.94 -14.06
C LEU A 478 -16.41 -14.81 -12.89
N ASN A 479 -15.91 -14.57 -11.68
CA ASN A 479 -16.37 -15.22 -10.46
C ASN A 479 -17.86 -14.93 -10.20
N GLY A 480 -18.30 -13.68 -10.41
CA GLY A 480 -19.71 -13.30 -10.31
C GLY A 480 -20.60 -13.99 -11.34
N LYS A 481 -20.11 -14.20 -12.57
CA LYS A 481 -20.85 -14.87 -13.64
C LYS A 481 -20.95 -16.38 -13.44
N THR A 482 -19.89 -17.01 -12.96
CA THR A 482 -19.75 -18.47 -12.92
C THR A 482 -20.02 -19.06 -11.53
N GLY A 483 -19.96 -18.24 -10.47
CA GLY A 483 -19.99 -18.71 -9.09
C GLY A 483 -18.72 -19.47 -8.68
N GLN A 484 -17.69 -19.49 -9.52
CA GLN A 484 -16.40 -20.12 -9.22
C GLN A 484 -15.44 -19.14 -8.55
N VAL A 485 -14.29 -19.65 -8.10
CA VAL A 485 -13.25 -18.88 -7.39
C VAL A 485 -11.96 -18.91 -8.20
N PHE A 486 -11.93 -18.09 -9.25
CA PHE A 486 -10.72 -17.76 -10.00
C PHE A 486 -9.88 -16.73 -9.25
N ARG A 487 -8.57 -16.80 -9.46
CA ARG A 487 -7.55 -15.89 -8.94
C ARG A 487 -6.38 -15.80 -9.93
N LEU A 488 -5.41 -14.92 -9.66
CA LEU A 488 -4.09 -15.02 -10.28
C LEU A 488 -3.28 -16.14 -9.59
N PRO A 489 -2.34 -16.80 -10.30
CA PRO A 489 -1.40 -17.71 -9.66
C PRO A 489 -0.45 -16.93 -8.74
N THR A 490 0.07 -17.59 -7.71
CA THR A 490 1.29 -17.13 -7.02
C THR A 490 2.49 -17.25 -7.95
N GLU A 491 3.57 -16.52 -7.66
CA GLU A 491 4.79 -16.63 -8.46
C GLU A 491 5.36 -18.06 -8.45
N ALA A 492 5.31 -18.74 -7.31
CA ALA A 492 5.74 -20.12 -7.17
C ALA A 492 4.87 -21.12 -7.94
N GLU A 493 3.54 -20.96 -7.91
CA GLU A 493 2.62 -21.79 -8.70
C GLU A 493 2.88 -21.63 -10.20
N TRP A 494 3.11 -20.39 -10.63
CA TRP A 494 3.41 -20.09 -12.02
C TRP A 494 4.71 -20.76 -12.46
N GLU A 495 5.81 -20.62 -11.71
CA GLU A 495 7.10 -21.22 -12.11
C GLU A 495 7.04 -22.76 -12.06
N TYR A 496 6.36 -23.33 -11.05
CA TYR A 496 6.14 -24.77 -10.98
C TYR A 496 5.40 -25.30 -12.21
N ALA A 497 4.33 -24.60 -12.59
CA ALA A 497 3.53 -24.94 -13.75
C ALA A 497 4.31 -24.75 -15.07
N ALA A 498 5.12 -23.70 -15.18
CA ALA A 498 5.95 -23.43 -16.35
C ALA A 498 6.99 -24.53 -16.55
N ARG A 499 7.66 -24.97 -15.48
CA ARG A 499 8.67 -26.05 -15.52
C ARG A 499 8.07 -27.42 -15.82
N ALA A 500 6.84 -27.69 -15.38
CA ALA A 500 6.15 -28.97 -15.62
C ALA A 500 7.00 -30.22 -15.32
N GLY A 501 7.85 -30.15 -14.29
CA GLY A 501 8.74 -31.24 -13.88
C GLY A 501 10.15 -31.20 -14.46
N THR A 502 10.46 -30.31 -15.40
CA THR A 502 11.83 -30.18 -15.94
C THR A 502 12.76 -29.43 -14.99
N THR A 503 14.06 -29.73 -15.10
CA THR A 503 15.14 -29.06 -14.36
C THR A 503 16.01 -28.16 -15.24
N THR A 504 15.70 -28.10 -16.53
CA THR A 504 16.35 -27.26 -17.55
C THR A 504 15.96 -25.79 -17.40
N THR A 505 16.65 -24.92 -18.12
CA THR A 505 16.41 -23.46 -18.11
C THR A 505 15.08 -23.06 -18.73
N ARG A 506 14.56 -23.82 -19.72
CA ARG A 506 13.18 -23.77 -20.22
C ARG A 506 12.52 -25.13 -20.17
N TYR A 507 11.20 -25.19 -20.31
CA TYR A 507 10.46 -26.45 -20.32
C TYR A 507 10.76 -27.32 -21.55
N TRP A 508 11.30 -26.75 -22.64
CA TRP A 508 11.73 -27.51 -23.82
C TRP A 508 13.21 -27.90 -23.81
N GLY A 509 13.99 -27.44 -22.83
CA GLY A 509 15.43 -27.71 -22.74
C GLY A 509 16.28 -26.46 -22.55
N ASP A 510 17.59 -26.60 -22.73
CA ASP A 510 18.56 -25.53 -22.48
C ASP A 510 18.92 -24.69 -23.69
N ASN A 511 18.66 -25.20 -24.89
CA ASN A 511 18.93 -24.47 -26.13
C ASN A 511 17.87 -23.36 -26.35
N PRO A 512 18.27 -22.07 -26.32
CA PRO A 512 17.33 -20.99 -26.55
C PRO A 512 16.79 -20.95 -27.98
N ASP A 513 17.51 -21.49 -28.97
CA ASP A 513 17.10 -21.38 -30.38
C ASP A 513 16.02 -22.40 -30.77
N ASP A 514 15.67 -23.34 -29.88
CA ASP A 514 14.50 -24.20 -30.05
C ASP A 514 13.17 -23.47 -29.74
N ALA A 515 13.23 -22.23 -29.21
CA ALA A 515 12.08 -21.46 -28.74
C ALA A 515 10.92 -21.39 -29.73
N CYS A 516 11.17 -21.18 -31.03
CA CYS A 516 10.10 -20.92 -32.00
C CYS A 516 9.16 -22.12 -32.26
N GLN A 517 9.45 -23.32 -31.71
CA GLN A 517 8.49 -24.44 -31.70
C GLN A 517 7.54 -24.42 -30.48
N TYR A 518 7.89 -23.66 -29.46
CA TYR A 518 7.34 -23.70 -28.10
C TYR A 518 6.83 -22.33 -27.61
N ALA A 519 7.29 -21.23 -28.21
CA ALA A 519 7.04 -19.88 -27.74
C ALA A 519 7.08 -18.86 -28.90
N ASN A 520 6.33 -17.78 -28.72
CA ASN A 520 6.44 -16.54 -29.49
C ASN A 520 7.44 -15.60 -28.81
N VAL A 521 8.53 -15.24 -29.48
CA VAL A 521 9.70 -14.59 -28.87
C VAL A 521 10.31 -13.53 -29.79
N ALA A 522 11.28 -12.74 -29.30
CA ALA A 522 12.04 -11.87 -30.19
C ALA A 522 12.93 -12.72 -31.11
N ASP A 523 12.60 -12.78 -32.39
CA ASP A 523 13.20 -13.69 -33.36
C ASP A 523 13.55 -12.99 -34.70
N GLN A 524 13.80 -13.78 -35.75
CA GLN A 524 14.04 -13.23 -37.10
C GLN A 524 12.80 -12.56 -37.71
N THR A 525 11.59 -12.98 -37.34
CA THR A 525 10.33 -12.34 -37.73
C THR A 525 10.24 -10.95 -37.13
N THR A 526 10.44 -10.82 -35.81
CA THR A 526 10.38 -9.54 -35.08
C THR A 526 11.37 -8.55 -35.67
N LYS A 527 12.62 -8.98 -35.89
CA LYS A 527 13.69 -8.14 -36.47
C LYS A 527 13.36 -7.64 -37.87
N ARG A 528 12.66 -8.43 -38.67
CA ARG A 528 12.29 -8.08 -40.05
C ARG A 528 11.07 -7.16 -40.10
N ASP A 529 10.06 -7.45 -39.28
CA ASP A 529 8.71 -6.92 -39.47
C ASP A 529 8.34 -5.83 -38.46
N VAL A 530 9.04 -5.70 -37.33
CA VAL A 530 8.79 -4.64 -36.35
C VAL A 530 9.56 -3.36 -36.73
N PRO A 531 8.86 -2.24 -36.99
CA PRO A 531 9.51 -0.99 -37.38
C PRO A 531 10.41 -0.41 -36.29
N GLY A 532 11.61 0.03 -36.70
CA GLY A 532 12.58 0.65 -35.79
C GLY A 532 13.42 -0.33 -34.98
N TRP A 533 13.30 -1.65 -35.24
CA TRP A 533 14.09 -2.66 -34.55
C TRP A 533 15.60 -2.36 -34.56
N SER A 534 16.24 -2.38 -33.38
CA SER A 534 17.68 -2.17 -33.28
C SER A 534 18.46 -3.44 -33.60
N SER A 535 19.44 -3.36 -34.50
CA SER A 535 20.36 -4.47 -34.78
C SER A 535 21.25 -4.86 -33.59
N SER A 536 21.28 -4.05 -32.51
CA SER A 536 22.05 -4.33 -31.29
C SER A 536 21.32 -5.23 -30.29
N TRP A 537 20.04 -5.54 -30.50
CA TRP A 537 19.28 -6.41 -29.61
C TRP A 537 19.48 -7.88 -29.94
N THR A 538 19.71 -8.67 -28.91
CA THR A 538 19.82 -10.13 -29.01
C THR A 538 18.45 -10.73 -29.29
N ILE A 539 18.38 -11.61 -30.29
CA ILE A 539 17.18 -12.36 -30.66
C ILE A 539 17.47 -13.86 -30.66
N HIS A 540 16.42 -14.66 -30.59
CA HIS A 540 16.49 -16.08 -30.85
C HIS A 540 16.83 -16.34 -32.33
N ASN A 541 17.71 -17.30 -32.60
CA ASN A 541 18.11 -17.65 -33.95
C ASN A 541 17.14 -18.66 -34.58
N CYS A 542 15.86 -18.30 -34.60
CA CYS A 542 14.78 -19.09 -35.17
C CYS A 542 13.69 -18.18 -35.78
N THR A 543 12.60 -18.77 -36.26
CA THR A 543 11.46 -18.03 -36.81
C THR A 543 10.15 -18.65 -36.32
N ASP A 544 9.35 -17.89 -35.57
CA ASP A 544 8.03 -18.28 -35.05
C ASP A 544 6.86 -17.79 -35.92
N GLY A 545 7.13 -16.82 -36.81
CA GLY A 545 6.16 -16.28 -37.76
C GLY A 545 5.28 -15.14 -37.21
N TYR A 546 5.54 -14.64 -36.01
CA TYR A 546 4.79 -13.54 -35.40
C TYR A 546 5.70 -12.35 -35.05
N ALA A 547 5.36 -11.17 -35.58
CA ALA A 547 6.10 -9.94 -35.26
C ALA A 547 5.71 -9.33 -33.89
N TYR A 548 4.52 -9.67 -33.40
CA TYR A 548 3.92 -9.20 -32.15
C TYR A 548 3.31 -10.40 -31.41
N THR A 549 2.30 -10.22 -30.56
CA THR A 549 1.57 -11.35 -29.95
C THR A 549 1.05 -12.34 -31.02
N ALA A 550 0.96 -13.61 -30.64
CA ALA A 550 0.36 -14.69 -31.41
C ALA A 550 -0.98 -15.10 -30.77
N PRO A 551 -1.90 -15.75 -31.50
CA PRO A 551 -3.04 -16.40 -30.90
C PRO A 551 -2.59 -17.38 -29.81
N VAL A 552 -3.29 -17.41 -28.68
CA VAL A 552 -2.96 -18.35 -27.59
C VAL A 552 -3.04 -19.79 -28.09
N GLY A 553 -2.12 -20.63 -27.63
CA GLY A 553 -2.05 -22.03 -28.01
C GLY A 553 -1.42 -22.31 -29.38
N SER A 554 -0.72 -21.34 -29.97
CA SER A 554 -0.11 -21.48 -31.30
C SER A 554 1.12 -22.40 -31.32
N PHE A 555 1.75 -22.63 -30.17
CA PHE A 555 2.99 -23.39 -30.03
C PHE A 555 2.78 -24.71 -29.28
N LYS A 556 3.82 -25.54 -29.18
CA LYS A 556 3.75 -26.78 -28.41
C LYS A 556 3.57 -26.48 -26.91
N PRO A 557 2.72 -27.24 -26.19
CA PRO A 557 2.60 -27.08 -24.75
C PRO A 557 3.77 -27.71 -23.99
N ASN A 558 3.87 -27.42 -22.70
CA ASN A 558 4.72 -28.16 -21.78
C ASN A 558 4.07 -29.49 -21.34
N ASP A 559 4.75 -30.26 -20.48
CA ASP A 559 4.29 -31.59 -20.04
C ASP A 559 2.99 -31.55 -19.21
N PHE A 560 2.62 -30.40 -18.65
CA PHE A 560 1.32 -30.19 -18.02
C PHE A 560 0.23 -29.78 -19.02
N GLN A 561 0.51 -29.74 -20.32
CA GLN A 561 -0.43 -29.29 -21.36
C GLN A 561 -0.79 -27.80 -21.27
N LEU A 562 0.07 -27.00 -20.66
CA LEU A 562 -0.04 -25.55 -20.62
C LEU A 562 0.69 -24.92 -21.80
N TYR A 563 0.08 -23.91 -22.40
CA TYR A 563 0.60 -23.21 -23.57
C TYR A 563 1.09 -21.82 -23.18
N ASP A 564 2.04 -21.31 -23.97
CA ASP A 564 2.56 -19.94 -23.88
C ASP A 564 3.06 -19.58 -22.48
N MET A 565 3.48 -20.58 -21.68
CA MET A 565 4.08 -20.34 -20.37
C MET A 565 5.40 -19.58 -20.48
N LEU A 566 6.05 -19.58 -21.64
CA LEU A 566 7.19 -18.72 -21.94
C LEU A 566 6.92 -18.04 -23.29
N GLY A 567 7.18 -16.74 -23.37
CA GLY A 567 6.91 -15.93 -24.56
C GLY A 567 5.48 -15.41 -24.61
N ASN A 568 5.07 -14.93 -25.79
CA ASN A 568 3.80 -14.28 -26.05
C ASN A 568 3.56 -13.03 -25.20
N ALA A 569 3.09 -13.11 -23.95
CA ALA A 569 2.99 -11.98 -23.04
C ALA A 569 3.54 -12.30 -21.64
N TRP A 570 4.09 -11.27 -20.99
CA TRP A 570 4.40 -11.33 -19.55
C TRP A 570 3.11 -11.51 -18.77
N GLU A 571 3.14 -12.27 -17.69
CA GLU A 571 1.91 -12.60 -16.96
C GLU A 571 1.93 -12.12 -15.52
N TRP A 572 0.88 -11.40 -15.14
CA TRP A 572 0.64 -11.00 -13.76
C TRP A 572 0.49 -12.21 -12.82
N THR A 573 1.18 -12.16 -11.69
CA THR A 573 0.97 -13.03 -10.53
C THR A 573 0.42 -12.21 -9.36
N CYS A 574 -0.18 -12.87 -8.37
CA CYS A 574 -0.66 -12.18 -7.17
C CYS A 574 0.45 -11.90 -6.13
N SER A 575 1.66 -12.41 -6.35
CA SER A 575 2.77 -12.30 -5.38
C SER A 575 3.49 -10.96 -5.47
N ALA A 576 3.91 -10.44 -4.33
CA ALA A 576 4.81 -9.30 -4.26
C ALA A 576 6.13 -9.64 -4.96
N TYR A 577 6.63 -8.74 -5.79
CA TYR A 577 7.98 -8.84 -6.28
C TYR A 577 8.96 -8.43 -5.18
N GLN A 578 9.97 -9.27 -4.94
CA GLN A 578 11.04 -9.01 -3.99
C GLN A 578 12.37 -9.29 -4.69
N ASP A 579 13.37 -8.42 -4.48
CA ASP A 579 14.71 -8.59 -5.08
C ASP A 579 15.41 -9.89 -4.67
N LYS A 580 14.91 -10.57 -3.63
CA LYS A 580 15.34 -11.91 -3.23
C LYS A 580 14.13 -12.71 -2.80
N TYR A 581 14.15 -14.01 -3.08
CA TYR A 581 13.16 -14.93 -2.54
C TYR A 581 13.23 -14.98 -1.02
N SER A 582 12.14 -14.60 -0.35
CA SER A 582 12.04 -14.57 1.12
C SER A 582 10.75 -15.19 1.65
N GLY A 583 9.97 -15.84 0.78
CA GLY A 583 8.71 -16.47 1.11
C GLY A 583 7.50 -15.77 0.49
N GLY A 584 7.64 -14.54 -0.03
CA GLY A 584 6.57 -13.79 -0.67
C GLY A 584 6.06 -14.45 -1.95
N GLU A 585 6.91 -15.16 -2.66
CA GLU A 585 6.63 -15.87 -3.91
C GLU A 585 5.57 -16.98 -3.77
N LYS A 586 5.29 -17.43 -2.54
CA LYS A 586 4.34 -18.52 -2.22
C LYS A 586 2.96 -18.05 -1.84
N LYS A 587 2.73 -16.74 -1.78
CA LYS A 587 1.46 -16.18 -1.31
C LYS A 587 1.03 -15.01 -2.19
N CYS A 588 -0.28 -14.85 -2.30
CA CYS A 588 -0.85 -13.61 -2.80
C CYS A 588 -0.71 -12.53 -1.72
N LEU A 589 -0.50 -11.29 -2.14
CA LEU A 589 -0.74 -10.17 -1.24
C LEU A 589 -2.24 -10.10 -0.93
N SER A 590 -2.59 -10.06 0.35
CA SER A 590 -3.97 -9.90 0.83
C SER A 590 -4.55 -8.53 0.44
N ASN A 591 -3.66 -7.56 0.23
CA ASN A 591 -3.99 -6.17 0.00
C ASN A 591 -3.52 -5.86 -1.42
N ASN A 592 -4.43 -5.51 -2.32
CA ASN A 592 -4.08 -5.03 -3.66
C ASN A 592 -3.54 -3.59 -3.61
N ASP A 593 -2.63 -3.32 -2.66
CA ASP A 593 -1.96 -2.03 -2.48
C ASP A 593 -1.18 -1.68 -3.75
N ALA A 594 -1.42 -0.47 -4.25
CA ALA A 594 -0.94 0.04 -5.52
C ALA A 594 0.55 0.40 -5.51
N THR A 595 1.21 0.29 -4.36
CA THR A 595 2.62 0.69 -4.18
C THR A 595 3.61 -0.47 -4.28
N ASP A 596 3.18 -1.71 -4.07
CA ASP A 596 4.03 -2.89 -4.13
C ASP A 596 4.10 -3.46 -5.55
N ARG A 597 5.30 -3.49 -6.15
CA ARG A 597 5.52 -4.17 -7.44
C ARG A 597 5.03 -5.62 -7.36
N ARG A 598 4.32 -6.10 -8.37
CA ARG A 598 3.96 -7.52 -8.49
C ARG A 598 4.93 -8.25 -9.39
N ALA A 599 5.19 -9.51 -9.05
CA ALA A 599 5.98 -10.37 -9.90
C ALA A 599 5.20 -10.66 -11.18
N VAL A 600 5.85 -10.44 -12.32
CA VAL A 600 5.42 -10.92 -13.63
C VAL A 600 6.40 -11.96 -14.15
N ARG A 601 5.89 -12.92 -14.90
CA ARG A 601 6.65 -14.10 -15.33
C ARG A 601 6.47 -14.37 -16.82
N GLY A 602 7.41 -15.10 -17.42
CA GLY A 602 7.25 -15.71 -18.75
C GLY A 602 7.97 -15.07 -19.92
N GLY A 603 8.39 -13.81 -19.84
CA GLY A 603 8.87 -13.12 -21.03
C GLY A 603 7.71 -12.71 -21.94
N SER A 604 8.00 -12.30 -23.17
CA SER A 604 6.97 -11.93 -24.15
C SER A 604 7.49 -12.08 -25.58
N TRP A 605 6.64 -11.78 -26.56
CA TRP A 605 6.96 -11.71 -28.00
C TRP A 605 8.15 -10.78 -28.34
N PHE A 606 8.61 -9.97 -27.38
CA PHE A 606 9.68 -9.00 -27.58
C PHE A 606 10.91 -9.27 -26.71
N ARG A 607 11.05 -10.47 -26.16
CA ARG A 607 12.13 -10.77 -25.19
C ARG A 607 13.18 -11.71 -25.76
N GLU A 608 14.40 -11.40 -25.36
CA GLU A 608 15.63 -12.10 -25.69
C GLU A 608 15.76 -13.43 -24.94
N PRO A 609 16.65 -14.35 -25.37
CA PRO A 609 16.85 -15.64 -24.73
C PRO A 609 16.94 -15.61 -23.20
N GLN A 610 17.67 -14.65 -22.64
CA GLN A 610 17.90 -14.55 -21.20
C GLN A 610 16.60 -14.38 -20.40
N ALA A 611 15.65 -13.59 -20.92
CA ALA A 611 14.36 -13.32 -20.30
C ALA A 611 13.30 -14.40 -20.59
N LEU A 612 13.61 -15.38 -21.46
CA LEU A 612 12.77 -16.53 -21.80
C LEU A 612 13.13 -17.80 -21.01
N ARG A 613 13.64 -17.66 -19.77
CA ARG A 613 13.92 -18.79 -18.87
C ARG A 613 12.78 -18.97 -17.88
N SER A 614 12.52 -20.19 -17.41
CA SER A 614 11.43 -20.46 -16.44
C SER A 614 11.59 -19.66 -15.14
N ALA A 615 12.83 -19.41 -14.72
CA ALA A 615 13.17 -18.63 -13.53
C ALA A 615 13.13 -17.11 -13.74
N ALA A 616 13.13 -16.64 -15.00
CA ALA A 616 13.15 -15.21 -15.31
C ALA A 616 11.91 -14.53 -14.76
N ARG A 617 12.12 -13.36 -14.16
CA ARG A 617 11.11 -12.62 -13.43
C ARG A 617 11.33 -11.13 -13.56
N TYR A 618 10.28 -10.38 -13.32
CA TYR A 618 10.37 -8.93 -13.25
C TYR A 618 9.32 -8.39 -12.29
N GLY A 619 9.57 -7.21 -11.73
CA GLY A 619 8.58 -6.49 -10.93
C GLY A 619 7.90 -5.42 -11.75
N PHE A 620 6.59 -5.46 -11.94
CA PHE A 620 5.87 -4.32 -12.49
C PHE A 620 5.11 -3.59 -11.41
N ASP A 621 5.04 -2.27 -11.53
CA ASP A 621 4.13 -1.45 -10.73
C ASP A 621 2.69 -1.89 -11.06
N PRO A 622 1.80 -2.11 -10.06
CA PRO A 622 0.43 -2.57 -10.28
C PRO A 622 -0.40 -1.76 -11.29
N THR A 623 -0.05 -0.50 -11.50
CA THR A 623 -0.72 0.42 -12.44
C THR A 623 -0.19 0.33 -13.86
N THR A 624 0.96 -0.31 -14.07
CA THR A 624 1.62 -0.46 -15.38
C THR A 624 0.70 -1.19 -16.35
N ARG A 625 0.56 -0.65 -17.57
CA ARG A 625 -0.11 -1.31 -18.70
C ARG A 625 0.89 -1.53 -19.80
N GLY A 626 1.29 -2.78 -20.01
CA GLY A 626 2.29 -3.14 -21.02
C GLY A 626 1.64 -3.74 -22.27
N GLY A 627 2.04 -3.30 -23.46
CA GLY A 627 1.66 -3.90 -24.74
C GLY A 627 2.26 -5.29 -24.96
N SER A 628 3.03 -5.79 -24.01
CA SER A 628 3.58 -7.15 -24.01
C SER A 628 3.27 -7.88 -22.70
N SER A 629 2.21 -7.48 -21.98
CA SER A 629 1.87 -8.00 -20.66
C SER A 629 0.37 -8.24 -20.52
N GLY A 630 0.02 -9.46 -20.12
CA GLY A 630 -1.34 -9.96 -19.87
C GLY A 630 -1.38 -10.77 -18.58
N PHE A 631 -2.22 -11.81 -18.54
CA PHE A 631 -2.36 -12.68 -17.36
C PHE A 631 -3.08 -13.99 -17.71
N ARG A 632 -3.00 -14.97 -16.81
CA ARG A 632 -3.78 -16.20 -16.86
C ARG A 632 -4.45 -16.50 -15.51
N LEU A 633 -5.48 -17.34 -15.53
CA LEU A 633 -6.28 -17.67 -14.35
C LEU A 633 -5.72 -18.88 -13.61
N ALA A 634 -5.86 -18.89 -12.29
CA ALA A 634 -5.69 -20.03 -11.41
C ALA A 634 -6.97 -20.24 -10.58
N GLN A 635 -7.13 -21.44 -10.03
CA GLN A 635 -8.26 -21.84 -9.18
C GLN A 635 -7.82 -22.99 -8.28
N ASP A 636 -8.30 -23.07 -7.04
CA ASP A 636 -7.93 -24.16 -6.10
C ASP A 636 -8.66 -25.50 -6.37
#